data_AF-A0A9D5RA26-F1
#
_entry.id   AF-A0A9D5RA26-F1
#
_cell.length_a   1.000
_cell.length_b   1.000
_cell.length_c   1.000
_cell.angle_alpha   90.00
_cell.angle_beta   90.00
_cell.angle_gamma   90.00
#
_symmetry.space_group_name_H-M   'P 1'
#
loop_
_entity.id
_entity.type
_entity.pdbx_description
1 polymer ?
#
loop_
_entity_poly.entity_id
_entity_poly.type
_entity_poly.pdbx_seq_one_letter_code
_entity_poly.pdbx_strand_id
1 'polypeptide(L)'
;MKIGVKNKLNILIGLLFVAISLLVASVGLRIAFPETVYTVAMILASVTCLTVAVALIVGMLYGVIKSKKKITPSKIRKKLTDVFSDAEKNFDKFANKLKLKNLFFSLYNVFITALGVVGYLSISFLFFKDFNFSNVIIILCTVAPIYRWVCIALKKDNASEGEGDINGEEFPETVCFIQKTAEEFWGKKINVKVFFSADLEIGVKKIGKTLLIGFNTYAFFLFTSQEIKALLYREIKAIKDTEYQKTEKLLNSREFYSNDYPIGIINGFLFSFIVEETVTYYEFTKNAIKRRLEKIKDGKVKDTEYAKDYITAYKKMRIFEAYLGDSRSYIYLNIYRQDEDLKNFTSFVFNHFQELYLFYGNSWTKQVENKLTAKVSEKLTYREKVELLGVGAENLSFDNNATEEMKCIYDKFGAEYYQTSKHFYEMRKQSFEEFDREIMRYEQNPEDYTERLKLIEIAHAYFSMGDLEKTEEVYAKILQNYNSPESNFDYGAFLLTVKKDERGVDYIYKAMENENLVDDGFELLGKYFILSGDEVGYEKFCEYKNGKMDEIIGGFADRILNERKKLKSISLDEGVLNEIIEVLTKDDNISEIYCADGKAKSGKTIFLFAIAVRNKTEDAFFETYERVFSILDNEYGKYDTFLLSVDNEKTRKTVKEIVASDKFLKFKR
;
A
#
# COMPACT_ATOMS: atom_id res chain seq x y z
N MET A 1 -2.11 14.72 28.41
CA MET A 1 -2.17 16.07 27.81
C MET A 1 -1.25 17.00 28.60
N LYS A 2 -0.02 17.26 28.15
CA LYS A 2 0.65 18.55 28.34
C LYS A 2 0.26 19.39 27.12
N ILE A 3 -0.22 20.61 27.35
CA ILE A 3 -0.90 21.43 26.34
C ILE A 3 0.06 21.84 25.22
N GLY A 4 -0.39 21.63 23.97
CA GLY A 4 -0.25 22.58 22.87
C GLY A 4 -1.62 22.90 22.25
N VAL A 5 -2.65 22.96 23.10
CA VAL A 5 -4.09 22.95 22.78
C VAL A 5 -4.80 24.28 23.13
N LYS A 6 -4.21 25.20 23.90
CA LYS A 6 -4.89 26.46 24.29
C LYS A 6 -5.00 27.51 23.16
N ASN A 7 -3.96 27.67 22.33
CA ASN A 7 -3.96 28.73 21.31
C ASN A 7 -4.80 28.41 20.06
N LYS A 8 -4.86 27.14 19.63
CA LYS A 8 -5.65 26.73 18.45
C LYS A 8 -7.16 26.82 18.68
N LEU A 9 -7.61 26.70 19.92
CA LEU A 9 -9.01 26.81 20.32
C LEU A 9 -9.41 28.28 20.54
N ASN A 10 -8.53 29.12 21.09
CA ASN A 10 -8.82 30.56 21.32
C ASN A 10 -8.89 31.38 20.03
N ILE A 11 -8.11 31.05 19.01
CA ILE A 11 -8.15 31.74 17.71
C ILE A 11 -9.39 31.34 16.90
N LEU A 12 -9.80 30.06 16.96
CA LEU A 12 -11.02 29.58 16.32
C LEU A 12 -12.28 30.18 16.98
N ILE A 13 -12.27 30.36 18.31
CA ILE A 13 -13.36 31.00 19.06
C ILE A 13 -13.41 32.52 18.81
N GLY A 14 -12.26 33.21 18.71
CA GLY A 14 -12.20 34.65 18.40
C GLY A 14 -12.69 34.99 16.98
N LEU A 15 -12.33 34.17 15.99
CA LEU A 15 -12.76 34.38 14.61
C LEU A 15 -14.26 34.09 14.39
N LEU A 16 -14.81 33.10 15.09
CA LEU A 16 -16.25 32.83 15.05
C LEU A 16 -17.07 33.96 15.72
N PHE A 17 -16.57 34.52 16.84
CA PHE A 17 -17.27 35.59 17.57
C PHE A 17 -17.31 36.91 16.78
N VAL A 18 -16.24 37.24 16.06
CA VAL A 18 -16.19 38.42 15.17
C VAL A 18 -17.08 38.22 13.94
N ALA A 19 -17.07 37.02 13.35
CA ALA A 19 -17.91 36.72 12.19
C ALA A 19 -19.40 36.74 12.53
N ILE A 20 -19.81 36.19 13.67
CA ILE A 20 -21.20 36.22 14.15
C ILE A 20 -21.63 37.64 14.53
N SER A 21 -20.77 38.44 15.16
CA SER A 21 -21.08 39.84 15.51
C SER A 21 -21.26 40.72 14.27
N LEU A 22 -20.44 40.52 13.23
CA LEU A 22 -20.57 41.23 11.95
C LEU A 22 -21.82 40.79 11.16
N LEU A 23 -22.21 39.51 11.28
CA LEU A 23 -23.39 38.98 10.60
C LEU A 23 -24.69 39.47 11.27
N VAL A 24 -24.74 39.53 12.61
CA VAL A 24 -25.86 40.11 13.37
C VAL A 24 -25.99 41.62 13.13
N ALA A 25 -24.86 42.35 13.08
CA ALA A 25 -24.86 43.77 12.69
C ALA A 25 -25.35 43.98 11.25
N SER A 26 -24.99 43.08 10.32
CA SER A 26 -25.40 43.16 8.91
C SER A 26 -26.91 42.90 8.68
N VAL A 27 -27.53 42.09 9.55
CA VAL A 27 -28.99 41.84 9.51
C VAL A 27 -29.76 42.99 10.17
N GLY A 28 -29.25 43.58 11.26
CA GLY A 28 -29.82 44.77 11.89
C GLY A 28 -29.82 46.00 10.96
N LEU A 29 -28.76 46.16 10.16
CA LEU A 29 -28.66 47.23 9.15
C LEU A 29 -29.58 47.02 7.93
N ARG A 30 -29.92 45.76 7.62
CA ARG A 30 -30.81 45.39 6.49
C ARG A 30 -32.28 45.72 6.76
N ILE A 31 -32.69 45.75 8.02
CA ILE A 31 -34.03 46.18 8.46
C ILE A 31 -34.15 47.72 8.41
N ALA A 32 -33.01 48.42 8.48
CA ALA A 32 -33.00 49.88 8.58
C ALA A 32 -32.92 50.63 7.23
N PHE A 33 -32.27 50.11 6.16
CA PHE A 33 -32.05 50.89 4.92
C PHE A 33 -31.99 50.06 3.61
N PRO A 34 -32.81 50.33 2.57
CA PRO A 34 -32.91 49.52 1.33
C PRO A 34 -31.85 49.77 0.22
N GLU A 35 -31.14 50.91 0.20
CA GLU A 35 -30.07 51.20 -0.80
C GLU A 35 -28.75 50.39 -0.54
N THR A 36 -28.78 49.45 0.40
CA THR A 36 -27.61 48.82 1.04
C THR A 36 -27.10 47.55 0.35
N VAL A 37 -27.71 47.09 -0.74
CA VAL A 37 -27.38 45.78 -1.35
C VAL A 37 -25.94 45.73 -1.88
N TYR A 38 -25.46 46.82 -2.50
CA TYR A 38 -24.08 46.92 -3.00
C TYR A 38 -23.06 46.97 -1.85
N THR A 39 -23.38 47.69 -0.77
CA THR A 39 -22.53 47.80 0.42
C THR A 39 -22.44 46.46 1.17
N VAL A 40 -23.55 45.74 1.29
CA VAL A 40 -23.58 44.39 1.88
C VAL A 40 -22.79 43.40 1.02
N ALA A 41 -22.90 43.46 -0.31
CA ALA A 41 -22.09 42.64 -1.22
C ALA A 41 -20.59 42.95 -1.09
N MET A 42 -20.19 44.23 -1.02
CA MET A 42 -18.79 44.59 -0.78
C MET A 42 -18.27 44.10 0.58
N ILE A 43 -19.07 44.19 1.64
CA ILE A 43 -18.70 43.67 2.97
C ILE A 43 -18.52 42.15 2.91
N LEU A 44 -19.45 41.42 2.30
CA LEU A 44 -19.37 39.95 2.18
C LEU A 44 -18.19 39.51 1.30
N ALA A 45 -17.92 40.19 0.19
CA ALA A 45 -16.74 39.95 -0.64
C ALA A 45 -15.45 40.22 0.15
N SER A 46 -15.39 41.33 0.90
CA SER A 46 -14.22 41.70 1.70
C SER A 46 -13.96 40.72 2.85
N VAL A 47 -15.01 40.29 3.56
CA VAL A 47 -14.93 39.26 4.62
C VAL A 47 -14.46 37.92 4.04
N THR A 48 -14.95 37.57 2.85
CA THR A 48 -14.52 36.34 2.16
C THR A 48 -13.04 36.40 1.78
N CYS A 49 -12.62 37.48 1.12
CA CYS A 49 -11.21 37.72 0.77
C CYS A 49 -10.29 37.73 2.00
N LEU A 50 -10.72 38.36 3.10
CA LEU A 50 -9.96 38.38 4.36
C LEU A 50 -9.84 36.98 4.97
N THR A 51 -10.93 36.20 4.95
CA THR A 51 -10.94 34.84 5.47
C THR A 51 -10.00 33.93 4.66
N VAL A 52 -10.01 34.08 3.33
CA VAL A 52 -9.08 33.39 2.42
C VAL A 52 -7.63 33.82 2.66
N ALA A 53 -7.35 35.10 2.86
CA ALA A 53 -6.01 35.58 3.16
C ALA A 53 -5.49 35.05 4.51
N VAL A 54 -6.31 35.07 5.56
CA VAL A 54 -5.96 34.51 6.88
C VAL A 54 -5.73 33.02 6.79
N ALA A 55 -6.56 32.29 6.05
CA ALA A 55 -6.39 30.87 5.78
C ALA A 55 -5.03 30.54 5.15
N LEU A 56 -4.67 31.28 4.09
CA LEU A 56 -3.39 31.15 3.41
C LEU A 56 -2.21 31.40 4.36
N ILE A 57 -2.29 32.45 5.19
CA ILE A 57 -1.25 32.77 6.19
C ILE A 57 -1.13 31.66 7.24
N VAL A 58 -2.25 31.15 7.76
CA VAL A 58 -2.25 30.05 8.74
C VAL A 58 -1.70 28.77 8.13
N GLY A 59 -2.06 28.45 6.88
CA GLY A 59 -1.52 27.31 6.14
C GLY A 59 0.00 27.42 5.97
N MET A 60 0.49 28.59 5.54
CA MET A 60 1.93 28.87 5.44
C MET A 60 2.65 28.73 6.79
N LEU A 61 2.11 29.33 7.86
CA LEU A 61 2.69 29.23 9.21
C LEU A 61 2.70 27.79 9.74
N TYR A 62 1.64 27.01 9.48
CA TYR A 62 1.60 25.60 9.84
C TYR A 62 2.68 24.81 9.10
N GLY A 63 2.85 25.03 7.79
CA GLY A 63 3.93 24.45 7.00
C GLY A 63 5.32 24.77 7.55
N VAL A 64 5.55 26.02 7.96
CA VAL A 64 6.81 26.45 8.60
C VAL A 64 7.03 25.81 9.97
N ILE A 65 5.98 25.71 10.81
CA ILE A 65 6.09 25.06 12.12
C ILE A 65 6.34 23.55 11.97
N LYS A 66 5.68 22.91 11.00
CA LYS A 66 5.83 21.48 10.71
C LYS A 66 7.21 21.16 10.15
N SER A 67 7.71 21.93 9.19
CA SER A 67 9.08 21.78 8.67
C SER A 67 10.16 21.98 9.74
N LYS A 68 9.87 22.75 10.80
CA LYS A 68 10.76 22.88 11.98
C LYS A 68 10.65 21.73 12.99
N LYS A 69 9.57 20.94 12.98
CA LYS A 69 9.44 19.76 13.84
C LYS A 69 10.19 18.59 13.21
N LYS A 70 11.31 18.18 13.81
CA LYS A 70 11.93 16.87 13.52
C LYS A 70 10.99 15.75 13.96
N ILE A 71 10.14 15.29 13.04
CA ILE A 71 9.36 14.07 13.19
C ILE A 71 10.27 12.93 12.72
N THR A 72 10.69 12.08 13.64
CA THR A 72 11.47 10.87 13.32
C THR A 72 10.52 9.71 12.97
N PRO A 73 10.93 8.78 12.11
CA PRO A 73 10.18 7.54 11.82
C PRO A 73 9.78 6.79 13.09
N SER A 74 10.69 6.69 14.07
CA SER A 74 10.41 6.09 15.39
C SER A 74 9.23 6.75 16.10
N LYS A 75 9.12 8.08 16.07
CA LYS A 75 7.98 8.81 16.66
C LYS A 75 6.68 8.56 15.91
N ILE A 76 6.71 8.46 14.58
CA ILE A 76 5.52 8.15 13.77
C ILE A 76 5.03 6.73 14.10
N ARG A 77 5.93 5.75 14.10
CA ARG A 77 5.59 4.34 14.38
C ARG A 77 5.13 4.13 15.81
N LYS A 78 5.78 4.78 16.78
CA LYS A 78 5.31 4.78 18.17
C LYS A 78 3.91 5.36 18.25
N LYS A 79 3.66 6.51 17.62
CA LYS A 79 2.32 7.11 17.58
C LYS A 79 1.29 6.19 16.90
N LEU A 80 1.67 5.50 15.82
CA LEU A 80 0.81 4.52 15.14
C LEU A 80 0.46 3.36 16.07
N THR A 81 1.47 2.77 16.72
CA THR A 81 1.33 1.65 17.65
C THR A 81 0.51 2.06 18.87
N ASP A 82 0.75 3.25 19.43
CA ASP A 82 0.00 3.81 20.56
C ASP A 82 -1.46 4.02 20.18
N VAL A 83 -1.74 4.60 19.01
CA VAL A 83 -3.11 4.82 18.52
C VAL A 83 -3.83 3.48 18.29
N PHE A 84 -3.15 2.49 17.73
CA PHE A 84 -3.68 1.16 17.52
C PHE A 84 -3.96 0.45 18.86
N SER A 85 -3.02 0.49 19.81
CA SER A 85 -3.19 -0.09 21.15
C SER A 85 -4.30 0.59 21.95
N ASP A 86 -4.41 1.92 21.88
CA ASP A 86 -5.48 2.68 22.50
C ASP A 86 -6.85 2.28 21.92
N ALA A 87 -6.93 2.08 20.59
CA ALA A 87 -8.15 1.63 19.93
C ALA A 87 -8.54 0.20 20.32
N GLU A 88 -7.58 -0.71 20.45
CA GLU A 88 -7.81 -2.09 20.91
C GLU A 88 -8.30 -2.13 22.37
N LYS A 89 -7.79 -1.25 23.24
CA LYS A 89 -8.20 -1.19 24.66
C LYS A 89 -9.54 -0.49 24.88
N ASN A 90 -9.85 0.57 24.13
CA ASN A 90 -11.08 1.34 24.30
C ASN A 90 -11.60 1.87 22.95
N PHE A 91 -12.24 0.97 22.20
CA PHE A 91 -12.74 1.27 20.86
C PHE A 91 -13.80 2.36 20.87
N ASP A 92 -14.70 2.42 21.85
CA ASP A 92 -15.77 3.42 21.90
C ASP A 92 -15.23 4.84 22.04
N LYS A 93 -14.25 5.05 22.94
CA LYS A 93 -13.58 6.34 23.10
C LYS A 93 -12.83 6.72 21.82
N PHE A 94 -12.16 5.75 21.21
CA PHE A 94 -11.48 5.93 19.94
C PHE A 94 -12.45 6.33 18.81
N ALA A 95 -13.55 5.60 18.64
CA ALA A 95 -14.59 5.84 17.64
C ALA A 95 -15.26 7.21 17.83
N ASN A 96 -15.56 7.61 19.07
CA ASN A 96 -16.12 8.93 19.36
C ASN A 96 -15.15 10.06 19.00
N LYS A 97 -13.86 9.89 19.28
CA LYS A 97 -12.83 10.85 18.87
C LYS A 97 -12.72 10.96 17.35
N LEU A 98 -12.81 9.84 16.63
CA LEU A 98 -12.81 9.83 15.17
C LEU A 98 -14.08 10.48 14.60
N LYS A 99 -15.26 10.17 15.14
CA LYS A 99 -16.53 10.80 14.74
C LYS A 99 -16.49 12.32 14.93
N LEU A 100 -16.00 12.81 16.07
CA LEU A 100 -15.87 14.25 16.32
C LEU A 100 -14.91 14.93 15.32
N LYS A 101 -13.81 14.27 14.98
CA LYS A 101 -12.89 14.75 13.94
C LYS A 101 -13.55 14.78 12.56
N ASN A 102 -14.25 13.71 12.19
CA ASN A 102 -14.96 13.63 10.91
C ASN A 102 -16.09 14.67 10.82
N LEU A 103 -16.82 14.89 11.91
CA LEU A 103 -17.85 15.93 12.00
C LEU A 103 -17.24 17.32 11.88
N PHE A 104 -16.18 17.60 12.63
CA PHE A 104 -15.46 18.88 12.53
C PHE A 104 -15.02 19.14 11.10
N PHE A 105 -14.45 18.13 10.43
CA PHE A 105 -14.00 18.24 9.06
C PHE A 105 -15.17 18.41 8.05
N SER A 106 -16.28 17.70 8.27
CA SER A 106 -17.48 17.86 7.45
C SER A 106 -18.06 19.27 7.56
N LEU A 107 -18.25 19.76 8.79
CA LEU A 107 -18.72 21.12 9.07
C LEU A 107 -17.77 22.17 8.48
N TYR A 108 -16.48 21.88 8.55
CA TYR A 108 -15.45 22.72 7.99
C TYR A 108 -15.54 22.82 6.46
N ASN A 109 -15.68 21.69 5.75
CA ASN A 109 -15.87 21.70 4.30
C ASN A 109 -17.15 22.42 3.87
N VAL A 110 -18.24 22.25 4.63
CA VAL A 110 -19.49 22.98 4.41
C VAL A 110 -19.26 24.48 4.57
N PHE A 111 -18.55 24.89 5.62
CA PHE A 111 -18.20 26.29 5.86
C PHE A 111 -17.36 26.87 4.70
N ILE A 112 -16.34 26.17 4.23
CA ILE A 112 -15.50 26.63 3.10
C ILE A 112 -16.30 26.72 1.80
N THR A 113 -17.16 25.74 1.53
CA THR A 113 -18.02 25.74 0.35
C THR A 113 -18.99 26.93 0.40
N ALA A 114 -19.62 27.16 1.56
CA ALA A 114 -20.51 28.30 1.76
C ALA A 114 -19.76 29.64 1.60
N LEU A 115 -18.54 29.74 2.14
CA LEU A 115 -17.70 30.93 2.02
C LEU A 115 -17.34 31.21 0.56
N GLY A 116 -16.97 30.17 -0.21
CA GLY A 116 -16.70 30.28 -1.65
C GLY A 116 -17.92 30.75 -2.44
N VAL A 117 -19.10 30.19 -2.17
CA VAL A 117 -20.38 30.59 -2.79
C VAL A 117 -20.72 32.04 -2.46
N VAL A 118 -20.63 32.44 -1.19
CA VAL A 118 -20.92 33.82 -0.74
C VAL A 118 -19.95 34.81 -1.37
N GLY A 119 -18.65 34.51 -1.39
CA GLY A 119 -17.65 35.34 -2.04
C GLY A 119 -17.92 35.52 -3.52
N TYR A 120 -18.19 34.43 -4.24
CA TYR A 120 -18.48 34.47 -5.66
C TYR A 120 -19.78 35.23 -5.98
N LEU A 121 -20.88 34.97 -5.27
CA LEU A 121 -22.14 35.70 -5.45
C LEU A 121 -21.96 37.19 -5.18
N SER A 122 -21.16 37.54 -4.17
CA SER A 122 -20.85 38.93 -3.84
C SER A 122 -20.04 39.61 -4.94
N ILE A 123 -18.99 38.95 -5.46
CA ILE A 123 -18.18 39.46 -6.59
C ILE A 123 -19.03 39.57 -7.85
N SER A 124 -19.84 38.55 -8.16
CA SER A 124 -20.68 38.54 -9.36
C SER A 124 -21.73 39.65 -9.33
N PHE A 125 -22.30 39.94 -8.16
CA PHE A 125 -23.22 41.06 -7.96
C PHE A 125 -22.53 42.43 -8.11
N LEU A 126 -21.24 42.53 -7.78
CA LEU A 126 -20.45 43.76 -7.91
C LEU A 126 -19.99 44.04 -9.34
N PHE A 127 -19.78 43.01 -10.16
CA PHE A 127 -19.23 43.14 -11.52
C PHE A 127 -20.26 42.95 -12.64
N PHE A 128 -21.36 42.24 -12.39
CA PHE A 128 -22.40 41.99 -13.39
C PHE A 128 -23.75 42.46 -12.84
N LYS A 129 -24.25 43.59 -13.37
CA LYS A 129 -25.57 44.15 -13.02
C LYS A 129 -26.73 43.20 -13.35
N ASP A 130 -26.55 42.33 -14.33
CA ASP A 130 -27.54 41.36 -14.80
C ASP A 130 -27.08 39.92 -14.57
N PHE A 131 -28.03 39.06 -14.20
CA PHE A 131 -27.80 37.65 -13.90
C PHE A 131 -27.52 36.86 -15.19
N ASN A 132 -26.25 36.79 -15.61
CA ASN A 132 -25.86 36.11 -16.85
C ASN A 132 -25.72 34.58 -16.71
N PHE A 133 -25.75 33.86 -17.84
CA PHE A 133 -25.67 32.40 -17.95
C PHE A 133 -24.42 31.79 -17.27
N SER A 134 -23.31 32.55 -17.18
CA SER A 134 -22.11 32.17 -16.43
C SER A 134 -22.36 32.01 -14.91
N ASN A 135 -23.26 32.80 -14.33
CA ASN A 135 -23.65 32.69 -12.92
C ASN A 135 -24.46 31.39 -12.68
N VAL A 136 -25.28 30.99 -13.65
CA VAL A 136 -26.04 29.72 -13.61
C VAL A 136 -25.10 28.53 -13.70
N ILE A 137 -24.09 28.56 -14.58
CA ILE A 137 -23.07 27.49 -14.68
C ILE A 137 -22.30 27.34 -13.36
N ILE A 138 -21.94 28.44 -12.70
CA ILE A 138 -21.16 28.37 -11.44
C ILE A 138 -22.04 27.99 -10.23
N ILE A 139 -23.31 28.42 -10.20
CA ILE A 139 -24.31 27.89 -9.26
C ILE A 139 -24.51 26.39 -9.49
N LEU A 140 -24.59 25.93 -10.74
CA LEU A 140 -24.64 24.50 -11.06
C LEU A 140 -23.34 23.78 -10.64
N CYS A 141 -22.16 24.39 -10.80
CA CYS A 141 -20.88 23.83 -10.34
C CYS A 141 -20.72 23.82 -8.81
N THR A 142 -21.52 24.59 -8.05
CA THR A 142 -21.51 24.63 -6.57
C THR A 142 -22.67 23.85 -5.93
N VAL A 143 -23.83 23.81 -6.60
CA VAL A 143 -24.96 22.93 -6.30
C VAL A 143 -24.63 21.49 -6.69
N ALA A 144 -23.89 21.21 -7.76
CA ALA A 144 -23.47 19.86 -8.12
C ALA A 144 -22.69 19.13 -7.01
N PRO A 145 -21.75 19.77 -6.28
CA PRO A 145 -21.13 19.22 -5.08
C PRO A 145 -22.11 18.91 -3.96
N ILE A 146 -23.07 19.80 -3.67
CA ILE A 146 -24.08 19.61 -2.62
C ILE A 146 -25.07 18.51 -3.04
N TYR A 147 -25.53 18.54 -4.28
CA TYR A 147 -26.37 17.52 -4.91
C TYR A 147 -25.67 16.18 -4.93
N ARG A 148 -24.36 16.13 -5.23
CA ARG A 148 -23.57 14.90 -5.19
C ARG A 148 -23.27 14.46 -3.75
N TRP A 149 -23.12 15.38 -2.80
CA TRP A 149 -23.04 15.09 -1.36
C TRP A 149 -24.34 14.43 -0.88
N VAL A 150 -25.48 14.96 -1.32
CA VAL A 150 -26.80 14.36 -1.13
C VAL A 150 -26.89 13.03 -1.88
N CYS A 151 -26.45 12.92 -3.13
CA CYS A 151 -26.50 11.68 -3.90
C CYS A 151 -25.55 10.59 -3.38
N ILE A 152 -24.41 10.94 -2.74
CA ILE A 152 -23.48 10.01 -2.07
C ILE A 152 -24.04 9.64 -0.69
N ALA A 153 -24.59 10.59 0.07
CA ALA A 153 -25.33 10.28 1.29
C ALA A 153 -26.57 9.41 1.02
N LEU A 154 -27.15 9.56 -0.17
CA LEU A 154 -28.26 8.78 -0.69
C LEU A 154 -27.80 7.65 -1.63
N LYS A 155 -26.49 7.41 -1.82
CA LYS A 155 -26.01 6.41 -2.79
C LYS A 155 -26.57 5.07 -2.33
N LYS A 156 -27.62 4.64 -3.03
CA LYS A 156 -27.85 3.23 -3.24
C LYS A 156 -26.68 2.82 -4.11
N ASP A 157 -25.76 2.06 -3.54
CA ASP A 157 -24.93 1.20 -4.36
C ASP A 157 -25.88 0.54 -5.36
N ASN A 158 -25.65 0.74 -6.65
CA ASN A 158 -26.35 -0.03 -7.65
C ASN A 158 -25.46 -1.26 -7.87
N ALA A 159 -26.06 -2.44 -7.76
CA ALA A 159 -25.36 -3.66 -8.13
C ALA A 159 -25.17 -3.60 -9.65
N SER A 160 -23.99 -3.20 -10.10
CA SER A 160 -23.59 -3.42 -11.50
C SER A 160 -23.40 -4.92 -11.69
N GLU A 161 -23.87 -5.44 -12.82
CA GLU A 161 -23.40 -6.73 -13.34
C GLU A 161 -21.90 -6.60 -13.58
N GLY A 162 -21.12 -7.36 -12.80
CA GLY A 162 -19.68 -7.44 -12.94
C GLY A 162 -19.32 -8.65 -13.79
N GLU A 163 -18.20 -8.56 -14.49
CA GLU A 163 -17.51 -9.74 -15.00
C GLU A 163 -17.27 -10.72 -13.83
N GLY A 164 -17.63 -12.00 -14.00
CA GLY A 164 -17.50 -13.02 -12.94
C GLY A 164 -18.80 -13.49 -12.25
N ASP A 165 -19.98 -13.00 -12.65
CA ASP A 165 -21.28 -13.48 -12.15
C ASP A 165 -21.49 -14.97 -12.52
N ILE A 166 -21.85 -15.80 -11.53
CA ILE A 166 -22.21 -17.22 -11.74
C ILE A 166 -23.68 -17.29 -12.15
N ASN A 167 -23.95 -17.72 -13.38
CA ASN A 167 -25.31 -17.83 -13.90
C ASN A 167 -26.08 -18.97 -13.21
N GLY A 168 -27.20 -18.64 -12.56
CA GLY A 168 -28.05 -19.63 -11.89
C GLY A 168 -28.86 -20.54 -12.83
N GLU A 169 -28.96 -20.21 -14.12
CA GLU A 169 -29.51 -21.12 -15.13
C GLU A 169 -28.49 -22.19 -15.55
N GLU A 170 -27.21 -21.84 -15.56
CA GLU A 170 -26.10 -22.72 -15.94
C GLU A 170 -25.62 -23.58 -14.76
N PHE A 171 -25.66 -23.02 -13.55
CA PHE A 171 -25.18 -23.66 -12.32
C PHE A 171 -26.23 -23.63 -11.18
N PRO A 172 -27.39 -24.28 -11.40
CA PRO A 172 -28.53 -24.22 -10.49
C PRO A 172 -28.27 -24.81 -9.10
N GLU A 173 -27.48 -25.88 -8.94
CA GLU A 173 -27.32 -26.53 -7.62
C GLU A 173 -26.52 -25.64 -6.66
N THR A 174 -25.39 -25.13 -7.14
CA THR A 174 -24.49 -24.22 -6.40
C THR A 174 -25.22 -22.94 -6.03
N VAL A 175 -25.89 -22.29 -6.99
CA VAL A 175 -26.64 -21.06 -6.73
C VAL A 175 -27.82 -21.34 -5.79
N CYS A 176 -28.53 -22.47 -5.95
CA CYS A 176 -29.63 -22.82 -5.04
C CYS A 176 -29.15 -23.08 -3.61
N PHE A 177 -28.01 -23.76 -3.43
CA PHE A 177 -27.42 -24.01 -2.12
C PHE A 177 -27.07 -22.69 -1.41
N ILE A 178 -26.42 -21.77 -2.11
CA ILE A 178 -26.04 -20.46 -1.57
C ILE A 178 -27.28 -19.61 -1.28
N GLN A 179 -28.25 -19.58 -2.20
CA GLN A 179 -29.52 -18.87 -2.05
C GLN A 179 -30.28 -19.33 -0.79
N LYS A 180 -30.47 -20.65 -0.62
CA LYS A 180 -31.15 -21.22 0.55
C LYS A 180 -30.43 -20.90 1.85
N THR A 181 -29.10 -21.07 1.87
CA THR A 181 -28.26 -20.75 3.03
C THR A 181 -28.35 -19.27 3.40
N ALA A 182 -28.32 -18.38 2.40
CA ALA A 182 -28.43 -16.96 2.63
C ALA A 182 -29.82 -16.58 3.17
N GLU A 183 -30.90 -17.14 2.62
CA GLU A 183 -32.27 -16.90 3.10
C GLU A 183 -32.46 -17.37 4.54
N GLU A 184 -31.91 -18.53 4.89
CA GLU A 184 -31.91 -19.08 6.24
C GLU A 184 -31.25 -18.10 7.24
N PHE A 185 -30.02 -17.67 6.96
CA PHE A 185 -29.28 -16.80 7.87
C PHE A 185 -29.80 -15.35 7.88
N TRP A 186 -30.35 -14.92 6.75
CA TRP A 186 -31.03 -13.63 6.62
C TRP A 186 -32.38 -13.62 7.37
N GLY A 187 -33.06 -14.77 7.44
CA GLY A 187 -34.35 -14.97 8.10
C GLY A 187 -35.57 -14.60 7.24
N LYS A 188 -35.38 -14.38 5.94
CA LYS A 188 -36.44 -14.12 4.95
C LYS A 188 -35.89 -14.23 3.53
N LYS A 189 -36.81 -14.34 2.56
CA LYS A 189 -36.48 -14.29 1.13
C LYS A 189 -35.68 -13.03 0.79
N ILE A 190 -34.55 -13.21 0.11
CA ILE A 190 -33.64 -12.15 -0.34
C ILE A 190 -33.03 -12.54 -1.67
N ASN A 191 -32.77 -11.60 -2.58
CA ASN A 191 -32.10 -11.97 -3.83
C ASN A 191 -30.62 -12.20 -3.56
N VAL A 192 -30.02 -13.25 -4.12
CA VAL A 192 -28.58 -13.47 -4.07
C VAL A 192 -28.00 -13.40 -5.48
N LYS A 193 -26.86 -12.72 -5.61
CA LYS A 193 -25.97 -12.86 -6.76
C LYS A 193 -24.64 -13.41 -6.26
N VAL A 194 -24.14 -14.42 -6.97
CA VAL A 194 -22.89 -15.10 -6.65
C VAL A 194 -21.89 -14.77 -7.73
N PHE A 195 -20.67 -14.43 -7.36
CA PHE A 195 -19.61 -14.11 -8.31
C PHE A 195 -18.25 -14.62 -7.82
N PHE A 196 -17.29 -14.75 -8.74
CA PHE A 196 -15.91 -15.04 -8.39
C PHE A 196 -15.16 -13.81 -7.91
N SER A 197 -14.49 -13.97 -6.78
CA SER A 197 -13.55 -13.01 -6.22
C SER A 197 -12.13 -13.54 -6.36
N ALA A 198 -11.20 -12.65 -6.68
CA ALA A 198 -9.76 -12.95 -6.62
C ALA A 198 -9.27 -13.18 -5.19
N ASP A 199 -9.99 -12.67 -4.18
CA ASP A 199 -9.64 -12.85 -2.77
C ASP A 199 -9.93 -14.29 -2.30
N LEU A 200 -9.05 -14.85 -1.46
CA LEU A 200 -9.22 -16.19 -0.85
C LEU A 200 -10.38 -16.27 0.15
N GLU A 201 -10.88 -15.13 0.63
CA GLU A 201 -11.94 -15.03 1.62
C GLU A 201 -13.32 -14.89 0.96
N ILE A 202 -14.35 -15.47 1.59
CA ILE A 202 -15.74 -15.23 1.19
C ILE A 202 -16.15 -13.83 1.65
N GLY A 203 -16.65 -13.02 0.71
CA GLY A 203 -17.14 -11.68 0.98
C GLY A 203 -18.63 -11.58 0.76
N VAL A 204 -19.36 -10.90 1.67
CA VAL A 204 -20.78 -10.59 1.48
C VAL A 204 -21.02 -9.10 1.58
N LYS A 205 -21.70 -8.54 0.57
CA LYS A 205 -22.15 -7.14 0.57
C LYS A 205 -23.65 -7.08 0.28
N LYS A 206 -24.37 -6.26 1.03
CA LYS A 206 -25.79 -6.00 0.76
C LYS A 206 -25.93 -4.75 -0.10
N ILE A 207 -26.61 -4.89 -1.23
CA ILE A 207 -26.96 -3.80 -2.12
C ILE A 207 -28.47 -3.81 -2.38
N GLY A 208 -29.17 -2.81 -1.86
CA GLY A 208 -30.64 -2.74 -1.95
C GLY A 208 -31.32 -3.96 -1.34
N LYS A 209 -31.97 -4.77 -2.19
CA LYS A 209 -32.63 -6.04 -1.82
C LYS A 209 -31.82 -7.29 -2.20
N THR A 210 -30.56 -7.12 -2.60
CA THR A 210 -29.70 -8.19 -3.08
C THR A 210 -28.49 -8.36 -2.17
N LEU A 211 -28.10 -9.60 -1.89
CA LEU A 211 -26.80 -9.96 -1.33
C LEU A 211 -25.88 -10.32 -2.49
N LEU A 212 -24.75 -9.62 -2.59
CA LEU A 212 -23.64 -10.00 -3.44
C LEU A 212 -22.72 -10.89 -2.60
N ILE A 213 -22.45 -12.10 -3.07
CA ILE A 213 -21.62 -13.09 -2.39
C ILE A 213 -20.47 -13.48 -3.30
N GLY A 214 -19.26 -13.08 -2.92
CA GLY A 214 -18.03 -13.38 -3.63
C GLY A 214 -17.37 -14.63 -3.07
N PHE A 215 -17.03 -15.58 -3.95
CA PHE A 215 -16.28 -16.79 -3.60
C PHE A 215 -14.92 -16.79 -4.29
N ASN A 216 -13.93 -17.34 -3.60
CA ASN A 216 -12.67 -17.65 -4.23
C ASN A 216 -12.80 -18.85 -5.19
N THR A 217 -11.95 -18.88 -6.22
CA THR A 217 -11.83 -20.00 -7.17
C THR A 217 -11.44 -21.34 -6.55
N TYR A 218 -10.99 -21.41 -5.30
CA TYR A 218 -10.65 -22.67 -4.62
C TYR A 218 -11.63 -23.03 -3.49
N ALA A 219 -12.62 -22.18 -3.21
CA ALA A 219 -13.50 -22.33 -2.05
C ALA A 219 -14.26 -23.67 -2.02
N PHE A 220 -14.77 -24.12 -3.17
CA PHE A 220 -15.53 -25.38 -3.25
C PHE A 220 -14.64 -26.63 -3.27
N PHE A 221 -13.35 -26.50 -3.59
CA PHE A 221 -12.38 -27.59 -3.42
C PHE A 221 -11.95 -27.72 -1.95
N LEU A 222 -11.65 -26.59 -1.31
CA LEU A 222 -11.08 -26.54 0.04
C LEU A 222 -12.09 -26.85 1.15
N PHE A 223 -13.35 -26.47 0.96
CA PHE A 223 -14.34 -26.45 2.02
C PHE A 223 -15.50 -27.41 1.76
N THR A 224 -15.90 -28.12 2.81
CA THR A 224 -17.17 -28.85 2.84
C THR A 224 -18.36 -27.89 2.82
N SER A 225 -19.56 -28.40 2.52
CA SER A 225 -20.77 -27.58 2.55
C SER A 225 -21.03 -26.94 3.92
N GLN A 226 -20.70 -27.61 5.04
CA GLN A 226 -20.85 -27.04 6.39
C GLN A 226 -19.85 -25.92 6.66
N GLU A 227 -18.60 -26.08 6.22
CA GLU A 227 -17.58 -25.03 6.29
C GLU A 227 -17.98 -23.80 5.47
N ILE A 228 -18.55 -23.98 4.28
CA ILE A 228 -19.10 -22.88 3.47
C ILE A 228 -20.27 -22.20 4.19
N LYS A 229 -21.19 -22.97 4.78
CA LYS A 229 -22.29 -22.42 5.60
C LYS A 229 -21.75 -21.58 6.76
N ALA A 230 -20.74 -22.06 7.48
CA ALA A 230 -20.15 -21.34 8.60
C ALA A 230 -19.49 -20.02 8.18
N LEU A 231 -18.78 -20.01 7.05
CA LEU A 231 -18.22 -18.79 6.46
C LEU A 231 -19.31 -17.80 6.04
N LEU A 232 -20.38 -18.26 5.39
CA LEU A 232 -21.52 -17.42 5.01
C LEU A 232 -22.27 -16.89 6.24
N TYR A 233 -22.47 -17.72 7.26
CA TYR A 233 -23.11 -17.34 8.51
C TYR A 233 -22.39 -16.15 9.15
N ARG A 234 -21.06 -16.23 9.26
CA ARG A 234 -20.20 -15.15 9.78
C ARG A 234 -20.46 -13.83 9.06
N GLU A 235 -20.34 -13.83 7.74
CA GLU A 235 -20.46 -12.61 6.93
C GLU A 235 -21.89 -12.04 6.96
N ILE A 236 -22.90 -12.90 6.77
CA ILE A 236 -24.32 -12.50 6.71
C ILE A 236 -24.81 -11.98 8.05
N LYS A 237 -24.45 -12.62 9.17
CA LYS A 237 -24.82 -12.14 10.50
C LYS A 237 -24.13 -10.83 10.84
N ALA A 238 -22.87 -10.65 10.41
CA ALA A 238 -22.14 -9.41 10.64
C ALA A 238 -22.77 -8.22 9.92
N ILE A 239 -23.13 -8.33 8.64
CA ILE A 239 -23.73 -7.19 7.91
C ILE A 239 -25.12 -6.78 8.47
N LYS A 240 -25.82 -7.67 9.17
CA LYS A 240 -27.07 -7.35 9.90
C LYS A 240 -26.82 -6.67 11.25
N ASP A 241 -25.61 -6.81 11.78
CA ASP A 241 -25.27 -6.32 13.10
C ASP A 241 -25.13 -4.80 13.14
N THR A 242 -25.74 -4.19 14.16
CA THR A 242 -25.75 -2.72 14.30
C THR A 242 -24.38 -2.17 14.66
N GLU A 243 -23.57 -2.90 15.43
CA GLU A 243 -22.20 -2.49 15.77
C GLU A 243 -21.28 -2.57 14.55
N TYR A 244 -21.40 -3.64 13.76
CA TYR A 244 -20.69 -3.79 12.49
C TYR A 244 -20.98 -2.60 11.57
N GLN A 245 -22.26 -2.30 11.31
CA GLN A 245 -22.66 -1.17 10.45
C GLN A 245 -22.17 0.18 10.98
N LYS A 246 -22.20 0.40 12.30
CA LYS A 246 -21.69 1.63 12.91
C LYS A 246 -20.17 1.75 12.74
N THR A 247 -19.45 0.65 12.83
CA THR A 247 -17.98 0.59 12.70
C THR A 247 -17.55 0.73 11.24
N GLU A 248 -18.23 0.06 10.32
CA GLU A 248 -17.97 0.14 8.87
C GLU A 248 -18.18 1.56 8.33
N LYS A 249 -19.19 2.28 8.84
CA LYS A 249 -19.40 3.71 8.52
C LYS A 249 -18.19 4.59 8.89
N LEU A 250 -17.37 4.22 9.87
CA LEU A 250 -16.14 4.95 10.19
C LEU A 250 -15.10 4.80 9.09
N LEU A 251 -15.03 3.62 8.45
CA LEU A 251 -14.13 3.34 7.33
C LEU A 251 -14.55 4.13 6.08
N ASN A 252 -15.85 4.06 5.72
CA ASN A 252 -16.37 4.67 4.49
C ASN A 252 -16.42 6.20 4.53
N SER A 253 -16.18 6.81 5.70
CA SER A 253 -16.13 8.27 5.84
C SER A 253 -15.00 8.94 5.03
N ARG A 254 -14.03 8.18 4.50
CA ARG A 254 -12.94 8.68 3.64
C ARG A 254 -13.36 8.98 2.19
N GLU A 255 -14.33 8.25 1.62
CA GLU A 255 -14.75 8.45 0.22
C GLU A 255 -15.25 9.88 -0.05
N PHE A 256 -15.66 10.59 0.99
CA PHE A 256 -16.03 12.00 0.92
C PHE A 256 -14.86 12.94 0.61
N TYR A 257 -13.62 12.48 0.73
CA TYR A 257 -12.43 13.32 0.81
C TYR A 257 -11.31 12.93 -0.17
N SER A 258 -11.55 11.97 -1.08
CA SER A 258 -10.58 11.67 -2.15
C SER A 258 -10.49 12.85 -3.13
N ASN A 259 -9.28 13.07 -3.66
CA ASN A 259 -8.87 14.25 -4.43
C ASN A 259 -9.53 14.39 -5.83
N ASP A 260 -10.53 13.58 -6.16
CA ASP A 260 -11.05 13.46 -7.53
C ASP A 260 -12.01 14.59 -7.95
N TYR A 261 -11.97 15.74 -7.27
CA TYR A 261 -12.94 16.82 -7.46
C TYR A 261 -12.29 18.21 -7.54
N PRO A 262 -12.84 19.16 -8.34
CA PRO A 262 -12.33 20.54 -8.46
C PRO A 262 -12.28 21.29 -7.11
N ILE A 263 -13.17 20.94 -6.18
CA ILE A 263 -13.19 21.46 -4.81
C ILE A 263 -12.04 20.88 -3.97
N GLY A 264 -11.59 19.66 -4.24
CA GLY A 264 -10.39 19.08 -3.65
C GLY A 264 -9.13 19.89 -3.97
N ILE A 265 -9.06 20.51 -5.14
CA ILE A 265 -7.94 21.39 -5.53
C ILE A 265 -7.96 22.69 -4.72
N ILE A 266 -9.12 23.34 -4.59
CA ILE A 266 -9.26 24.59 -3.82
C ILE A 266 -9.11 24.34 -2.31
N ASN A 267 -9.69 23.26 -1.79
CA ASN A 267 -9.55 22.84 -0.39
C ASN A 267 -8.12 22.40 -0.07
N GLY A 268 -7.47 21.70 -1.00
CA GLY A 268 -6.06 21.34 -0.92
C GLY A 268 -5.16 22.59 -0.87
N PHE A 269 -5.47 23.62 -1.66
CA PHE A 269 -4.66 24.84 -1.68
C PHE A 269 -4.84 25.71 -0.43
N LEU A 270 -6.08 25.95 0.00
CA LEU A 270 -6.37 26.86 1.11
C LEU A 270 -6.17 26.21 2.49
N PHE A 271 -6.35 24.89 2.60
CA PHE A 271 -6.47 24.21 3.89
C PHE A 271 -5.86 22.81 3.95
N SER A 272 -4.87 22.54 3.09
CA SER A 272 -4.07 21.29 3.06
C SER A 272 -3.69 20.78 4.45
N PHE A 273 -3.37 21.66 5.40
CA PHE A 273 -2.95 21.24 6.75
C PHE A 273 -4.03 20.48 7.55
N ILE A 274 -5.31 20.83 7.42
CA ILE A 274 -6.41 20.14 8.11
C ILE A 274 -6.72 18.82 7.41
N VAL A 275 -6.74 18.86 6.07
CA VAL A 275 -6.93 17.69 5.21
C VAL A 275 -5.83 16.67 5.51
N GLU A 276 -4.57 17.09 5.49
CA GLU A 276 -3.41 16.24 5.73
C GLU A 276 -3.40 15.66 7.15
N GLU A 277 -3.69 16.45 8.19
CA GLU A 277 -3.75 15.94 9.57
C GLU A 277 -4.87 14.90 9.76
N THR A 278 -5.97 15.05 9.01
CA THR A 278 -7.12 14.14 9.05
C THR A 278 -6.86 12.87 8.26
N VAL A 279 -6.35 12.99 7.03
CA VAL A 279 -5.94 11.85 6.18
C VAL A 279 -4.87 11.04 6.91
N THR A 280 -3.84 11.68 7.44
CA THR A 280 -2.78 11.02 8.22
C THR A 280 -3.35 10.29 9.43
N TYR A 281 -4.28 10.92 10.17
CA TYR A 281 -4.91 10.26 11.32
C TYR A 281 -5.81 9.09 10.91
N TYR A 282 -6.51 9.19 9.79
CA TYR A 282 -7.30 8.10 9.23
C TYR A 282 -6.42 6.92 8.80
N GLU A 283 -5.35 7.18 8.05
CA GLU A 283 -4.39 6.15 7.63
C GLU A 283 -3.81 5.40 8.84
N PHE A 284 -3.58 6.10 9.96
CA PHE A 284 -3.11 5.49 11.19
C PHE A 284 -4.16 4.67 11.94
N THR A 285 -5.43 4.83 11.62
CA THR A 285 -6.54 4.24 12.39
C THR A 285 -7.33 3.19 11.62
N LYS A 286 -7.21 3.15 10.28
CA LYS A 286 -7.91 2.19 9.41
C LYS A 286 -7.67 0.74 9.85
N ASN A 287 -6.44 0.36 10.20
CA ASN A 287 -6.12 -1.01 10.59
C ASN A 287 -6.83 -1.41 11.88
N ALA A 288 -6.95 -0.49 12.85
CA ALA A 288 -7.69 -0.75 14.09
C ALA A 288 -9.20 -0.90 13.83
N ILE A 289 -9.77 -0.09 12.93
CA ILE A 289 -11.19 -0.22 12.52
C ILE A 289 -11.44 -1.56 11.84
N LYS A 290 -10.61 -1.93 10.86
CA LYS A 290 -10.71 -3.22 10.16
C LYS A 290 -10.57 -4.41 11.10
N ARG A 291 -9.61 -4.35 12.04
CA ARG A 291 -9.45 -5.40 13.05
C ARG A 291 -10.64 -5.49 14.00
N ARG A 292 -11.28 -4.36 14.34
CA ARG A 292 -12.54 -4.37 15.10
C ARG A 292 -13.66 -5.03 14.31
N LEU A 293 -13.78 -4.75 13.01
CA LEU A 293 -14.77 -5.41 12.14
C LEU A 293 -14.56 -6.93 12.12
N GLU A 294 -13.32 -7.40 12.00
CA GLU A 294 -12.98 -8.82 12.07
C GLU A 294 -13.41 -9.46 13.40
N LYS A 295 -13.12 -8.80 14.54
CA LYS A 295 -13.59 -9.28 15.86
C LYS A 295 -15.11 -9.34 15.98
N ILE A 296 -15.82 -8.35 15.43
CA ILE A 296 -17.29 -8.35 15.43
C ILE A 296 -17.82 -9.51 14.60
N LYS A 297 -17.26 -9.74 13.40
CA LYS A 297 -17.63 -10.86 12.52
C LYS A 297 -17.43 -12.20 13.22
N ASP A 298 -16.24 -12.45 13.76
CA ASP A 298 -15.91 -13.70 14.46
C ASP A 298 -16.78 -13.88 15.70
N GLY A 299 -17.05 -12.80 16.43
CA GLY A 299 -17.96 -12.79 17.56
C GLY A 299 -19.41 -13.17 17.22
N LYS A 300 -19.84 -13.12 15.95
CA LYS A 300 -21.16 -13.63 15.54
C LYS A 300 -21.22 -15.14 15.49
N VAL A 301 -20.09 -15.79 15.27
CA VAL A 301 -19.98 -17.26 15.18
C VAL A 301 -19.70 -17.88 16.54
N LYS A 302 -19.14 -17.08 17.48
CA LYS A 302 -18.91 -17.50 18.86
C LYS A 302 -20.18 -18.08 19.49
N ASP A 303 -20.03 -19.20 20.20
CA ASP A 303 -21.10 -19.90 20.92
C ASP A 303 -22.25 -20.39 20.00
N THR A 304 -21.99 -20.56 18.71
CA THR A 304 -22.92 -21.16 17.74
C THR A 304 -22.41 -22.52 17.25
N GLU A 305 -23.31 -23.32 16.67
CA GLU A 305 -22.93 -24.60 16.03
C GLU A 305 -21.88 -24.44 14.92
N TYR A 306 -21.80 -23.26 14.29
CA TYR A 306 -20.89 -22.96 13.18
C TYR A 306 -19.45 -22.62 13.64
N ALA A 307 -19.18 -22.49 14.94
CA ALA A 307 -17.88 -22.03 15.44
C ALA A 307 -16.73 -22.98 15.03
N LYS A 308 -16.97 -24.29 15.16
CA LYS A 308 -15.97 -25.32 14.85
C LYS A 308 -15.69 -25.41 13.34
N ASP A 309 -16.74 -25.38 12.52
CA ASP A 309 -16.61 -25.42 11.06
C ASP A 309 -15.94 -24.14 10.53
N TYR A 310 -16.27 -22.97 11.10
CA TYR A 310 -15.63 -21.71 10.72
C TYR A 310 -14.12 -21.73 11.01
N ILE A 311 -13.71 -22.13 12.23
CA ILE A 311 -12.29 -22.11 12.59
C ILE A 311 -11.48 -23.15 11.79
N THR A 312 -12.12 -24.27 11.42
CA THR A 312 -11.55 -25.30 10.55
C THR A 312 -11.36 -24.78 9.13
N ALA A 313 -12.40 -24.20 8.53
CA ALA A 313 -12.34 -23.55 7.23
C ALA A 313 -11.26 -22.46 7.18
N TYR A 314 -11.20 -21.62 8.23
CA TYR A 314 -10.19 -20.57 8.32
C TYR A 314 -8.76 -21.14 8.37
N LYS A 315 -8.52 -22.22 9.13
CA LYS A 315 -7.22 -22.90 9.17
C LYS A 315 -6.84 -23.48 7.81
N LYS A 316 -7.76 -24.21 7.15
CA LYS A 316 -7.55 -24.75 5.79
C LYS A 316 -7.17 -23.66 4.80
N MET A 317 -7.92 -22.54 4.81
CA MET A 317 -7.65 -21.38 3.97
C MET A 317 -6.24 -20.82 4.19
N ARG A 318 -5.82 -20.65 5.45
CA ARG A 318 -4.48 -20.10 5.77
C ARG A 318 -3.35 -21.05 5.40
N ILE A 319 -3.56 -22.37 5.52
CA ILE A 319 -2.61 -23.38 5.05
C ILE A 319 -2.49 -23.33 3.53
N PHE A 320 -3.61 -23.24 2.82
CA PHE A 320 -3.60 -23.14 1.37
C PHE A 320 -2.95 -21.83 0.88
N GLU A 321 -3.19 -20.70 1.58
CA GLU A 321 -2.48 -19.44 1.34
C GLU A 321 -0.96 -19.59 1.56
N ALA A 322 -0.54 -20.33 2.59
CA ALA A 322 0.87 -20.62 2.83
C ALA A 322 1.49 -21.43 1.70
N TYR A 323 0.76 -22.41 1.15
CA TYR A 323 1.17 -23.17 -0.05
C TYR A 323 1.33 -22.27 -1.29
N LEU A 324 0.33 -21.44 -1.60
CA LEU A 324 0.38 -20.55 -2.77
C LEU A 324 1.55 -19.55 -2.70
N GLY A 325 1.94 -19.15 -1.48
CA GLY A 325 3.09 -18.29 -1.23
C GLY A 325 4.41 -19.02 -0.97
N ASP A 326 4.45 -20.36 -1.04
CA ASP A 326 5.65 -21.14 -0.84
C ASP A 326 6.39 -21.34 -2.15
N SER A 327 7.60 -20.80 -2.22
CA SER A 327 8.53 -20.96 -3.34
C SER A 327 8.79 -22.42 -3.73
N ARG A 328 8.67 -23.36 -2.78
CA ARG A 328 8.85 -24.81 -3.02
C ARG A 328 7.64 -25.46 -3.67
N SER A 329 6.53 -24.74 -3.82
CA SER A 329 5.32 -25.26 -4.45
C SER A 329 5.51 -25.52 -5.93
N TYR A 330 6.38 -24.75 -6.62
CA TYR A 330 6.67 -24.93 -8.04
C TYR A 330 5.44 -25.10 -8.95
N ILE A 331 4.32 -24.43 -8.59
CA ILE A 331 3.04 -24.56 -9.31
C ILE A 331 3.26 -24.34 -10.81
N TYR A 332 3.97 -23.27 -11.16
CA TYR A 332 4.21 -22.89 -12.55
C TYR A 332 5.14 -23.86 -13.29
N LEU A 333 6.15 -24.41 -12.62
CA LEU A 333 7.08 -25.39 -13.20
C LEU A 333 6.33 -26.58 -13.79
N ASN A 334 5.42 -27.15 -13.00
CA ASN A 334 4.67 -28.35 -13.39
C ASN A 334 3.69 -28.06 -14.53
N ILE A 335 3.05 -26.89 -14.51
CA ILE A 335 2.16 -26.45 -15.59
C ILE A 335 2.93 -26.31 -16.91
N TYR A 336 4.15 -25.74 -16.88
CA TYR A 336 4.94 -25.57 -18.11
C TYR A 336 5.55 -26.88 -18.61
N ARG A 337 5.95 -27.80 -17.71
CA ARG A 337 6.55 -29.10 -18.09
C ARG A 337 5.55 -30.07 -18.70
N GLN A 338 4.32 -30.09 -18.21
CA GLN A 338 3.34 -31.12 -18.57
C GLN A 338 2.44 -30.72 -19.76
N ASP A 339 2.59 -29.50 -20.29
CA ASP A 339 1.68 -28.95 -21.30
C ASP A 339 0.20 -29.12 -20.92
N GLU A 340 -0.07 -29.03 -19.62
CA GLU A 340 -1.43 -29.18 -19.12
C GLU A 340 -2.34 -28.06 -19.68
N ASP A 341 -3.55 -28.46 -20.06
CA ASP A 341 -4.56 -27.51 -20.50
C ASP A 341 -4.91 -26.57 -19.33
N LEU A 342 -4.57 -25.29 -19.47
CA LEU A 342 -4.87 -24.23 -18.50
C LEU A 342 -6.36 -24.09 -18.20
N LYS A 343 -7.23 -24.69 -19.03
CA LYS A 343 -8.65 -24.86 -18.69
C LYS A 343 -8.85 -25.57 -17.35
N ASN A 344 -7.95 -26.48 -16.97
CA ASN A 344 -8.02 -27.23 -15.71
C ASN A 344 -7.12 -26.66 -14.60
N PHE A 345 -6.60 -25.44 -14.76
CA PHE A 345 -5.60 -24.84 -13.86
C PHE A 345 -6.01 -24.90 -12.38
N THR A 346 -7.25 -24.59 -12.04
CA THR A 346 -7.73 -24.59 -10.65
C THR A 346 -7.70 -26.01 -10.05
N SER A 347 -8.15 -27.01 -10.81
CA SER A 347 -8.13 -28.42 -10.40
C SER A 347 -6.69 -28.93 -10.24
N PHE A 348 -5.80 -28.57 -11.18
CA PHE A 348 -4.37 -28.88 -11.09
C PHE A 348 -3.75 -28.32 -9.80
N VAL A 349 -3.92 -27.02 -9.54
CA VAL A 349 -3.33 -26.34 -8.38
C VAL A 349 -3.79 -27.00 -7.06
N PHE A 350 -5.06 -27.42 -6.99
CA PHE A 350 -5.60 -28.09 -5.81
C PHE A 350 -5.06 -29.53 -5.65
N ASN A 351 -4.99 -30.31 -6.72
CA ASN A 351 -4.42 -31.66 -6.66
C ASN A 351 -2.93 -31.60 -6.28
N HIS A 352 -2.18 -30.69 -6.88
CA HIS A 352 -0.77 -30.44 -6.55
C HIS A 352 -0.59 -30.02 -5.09
N PHE A 353 -1.51 -29.21 -4.56
CA PHE A 353 -1.54 -28.89 -3.14
C PHE A 353 -1.72 -30.14 -2.27
N GLN A 354 -2.67 -31.03 -2.60
CA GLN A 354 -2.90 -32.26 -1.84
C GLN A 354 -1.65 -33.14 -1.79
N GLU A 355 -0.93 -33.27 -2.91
CA GLU A 355 0.33 -34.02 -3.00
C GLU A 355 1.41 -33.40 -2.12
N LEU A 356 1.65 -32.09 -2.25
CA LEU A 356 2.67 -31.40 -1.48
C LEU A 356 2.33 -31.26 0.01
N TYR A 357 1.04 -31.27 0.37
CA TYR A 357 0.61 -31.27 1.76
C TYR A 357 1.12 -32.50 2.53
N LEU A 358 1.33 -33.65 1.87
CA LEU A 358 1.91 -34.84 2.49
C LEU A 358 3.35 -34.61 2.98
N PHE A 359 4.10 -33.73 2.32
CA PHE A 359 5.50 -33.46 2.62
C PHE A 359 5.67 -32.20 3.48
N TYR A 360 4.95 -31.13 3.15
CA TYR A 360 5.13 -29.80 3.75
C TYR A 360 3.96 -29.36 4.64
N GLY A 361 2.87 -30.13 4.72
CA GLY A 361 1.67 -29.76 5.46
C GLY A 361 1.89 -29.48 6.94
N ASN A 362 2.80 -30.23 7.58
CA ASN A 362 3.21 -29.97 8.97
C ASN A 362 3.91 -28.61 9.12
N SER A 363 4.76 -28.23 8.16
CA SER A 363 5.46 -26.94 8.16
C SER A 363 4.46 -25.79 8.01
N TRP A 364 3.56 -25.87 7.03
CA TRP A 364 2.52 -24.85 6.82
C TRP A 364 1.55 -24.75 8.00
N THR A 365 1.18 -25.88 8.60
CA THR A 365 0.32 -25.91 9.79
C THR A 365 0.98 -25.17 10.95
N LYS A 366 2.25 -25.48 11.25
CA LYS A 366 3.02 -24.78 12.29
C LYS A 366 3.13 -23.28 12.00
N GLN A 367 3.40 -22.90 10.75
CA GLN A 367 3.46 -21.49 10.34
C GLN A 367 2.14 -20.77 10.63
N VAL A 368 0.99 -21.39 10.35
CA VAL A 368 -0.33 -20.79 10.61
C VAL A 368 -0.63 -20.68 12.12
N GLU A 369 -0.30 -21.72 12.90
CA GLU A 369 -0.56 -21.77 14.35
C GLU A 369 0.36 -20.86 15.16
N ASN A 370 1.60 -20.70 14.71
CA ASN A 370 2.62 -19.92 15.40
C ASN A 370 2.75 -18.48 14.90
N LYS A 371 2.03 -18.12 13.83
CA LYS A 371 2.07 -16.78 13.24
C LYS A 371 1.86 -15.70 14.30
N LEU A 372 2.82 -14.80 14.42
CA LEU A 372 2.73 -13.66 15.33
C LEU A 372 1.77 -12.59 14.80
N THR A 373 1.17 -11.85 15.72
CA THR A 373 0.41 -10.65 15.37
C THR A 373 1.39 -9.49 15.19
N ALA A 374 1.46 -8.95 13.97
CA ALA A 374 2.20 -7.72 13.73
C ALA A 374 1.67 -6.58 14.61
N LYS A 375 2.55 -5.68 15.08
CA LYS A 375 2.19 -4.57 16.01
C LYS A 375 1.00 -3.72 15.55
N VAL A 376 0.77 -3.64 14.24
CA VAL A 376 -0.36 -2.92 13.63
C VAL A 376 -0.97 -3.79 12.53
N SER A 377 -1.74 -4.80 12.92
CA SER A 377 -2.42 -5.73 11.99
C SER A 377 -3.89 -5.36 11.80
N GLU A 378 -4.40 -5.48 10.57
CA GLU A 378 -5.84 -5.38 10.29
C GLU A 378 -6.60 -6.71 10.47
N LYS A 379 -5.91 -7.86 10.42
CA LYS A 379 -6.51 -9.20 10.54
C LYS A 379 -6.12 -9.86 11.87
N LEU A 380 -7.00 -10.74 12.35
CA LEU A 380 -6.68 -11.64 13.48
C LEU A 380 -5.85 -12.83 12.97
N THR A 381 -4.92 -13.31 13.78
CA THR A 381 -4.22 -14.58 13.51
C THR A 381 -5.12 -15.78 13.82
N TYR A 382 -4.71 -16.99 13.40
CA TYR A 382 -5.43 -18.22 13.76
C TYR A 382 -5.51 -18.39 15.28
N ARG A 383 -4.39 -18.19 15.99
CA ARG A 383 -4.32 -18.26 17.45
C ARG A 383 -5.32 -17.32 18.13
N GLU A 384 -5.36 -16.06 17.70
CA GLU A 384 -6.29 -15.07 18.24
C GLU A 384 -7.77 -15.45 17.98
N LYS A 385 -8.08 -16.06 16.83
CA LYS A 385 -9.42 -16.55 16.53
C LYS A 385 -9.81 -17.74 17.40
N VAL A 386 -8.90 -18.69 17.64
CA VAL A 386 -9.11 -19.81 18.56
C VAL A 386 -9.39 -19.30 19.98
N GLU A 387 -8.60 -18.34 20.46
CA GLU A 387 -8.81 -17.71 21.78
C GLU A 387 -10.18 -16.99 21.86
N LEU A 388 -10.57 -16.27 20.81
CA LEU A 388 -11.83 -15.53 20.77
C LEU A 388 -13.05 -16.47 20.77
N LEU A 389 -12.99 -17.53 19.96
CA LEU A 389 -14.08 -18.47 19.73
C LEU A 389 -14.16 -19.56 20.81
N GLY A 390 -13.05 -19.86 21.51
CA GLY A 390 -12.97 -20.93 22.50
C GLY A 390 -12.96 -22.35 21.90
N VAL A 391 -12.81 -22.47 20.58
CA VAL A 391 -12.76 -23.74 19.86
C VAL A 391 -11.59 -23.76 18.87
N GLY A 392 -10.95 -24.91 18.73
CA GLY A 392 -9.88 -25.15 17.76
C GLY A 392 -10.34 -26.03 16.61
N ALA A 393 -9.63 -25.96 15.48
CA ALA A 393 -9.79 -26.92 14.40
C ALA A 393 -9.18 -28.27 14.80
N GLU A 394 -9.91 -29.35 14.55
CA GLU A 394 -9.47 -30.74 14.78
C GLU A 394 -9.57 -31.50 13.46
N ASN A 395 -8.60 -32.40 13.20
CA ASN A 395 -8.59 -33.31 12.04
C ASN A 395 -8.88 -32.62 10.69
N LEU A 396 -7.89 -31.89 10.17
CA LEU A 396 -7.99 -31.30 8.84
C LEU A 396 -8.03 -32.39 7.77
N SER A 397 -9.09 -32.37 6.96
CA SER A 397 -9.16 -33.10 5.69
C SER A 397 -9.19 -32.11 4.53
N PHE A 398 -8.42 -32.41 3.49
CA PHE A 398 -8.44 -31.68 2.22
C PHE A 398 -9.02 -32.55 1.10
N ASP A 399 -9.96 -33.44 1.42
CA ASP A 399 -10.66 -34.24 0.41
C ASP A 399 -11.33 -33.32 -0.62
N ASN A 400 -11.36 -33.75 -1.88
CA ASN A 400 -11.99 -32.97 -2.94
C ASN A 400 -13.52 -32.99 -2.74
N ASN A 401 -14.06 -31.86 -2.25
CA ASN A 401 -15.48 -31.71 -1.95
C ASN A 401 -16.29 -31.13 -3.12
N ALA A 402 -15.65 -30.84 -4.26
CA ALA A 402 -16.30 -30.19 -5.39
C ALA A 402 -17.20 -31.16 -6.16
N THR A 403 -18.47 -30.79 -6.35
CA THR A 403 -19.39 -31.49 -7.25
C THR A 403 -18.95 -31.36 -8.71
N GLU A 404 -19.51 -32.17 -9.62
CA GLU A 404 -19.26 -32.02 -11.06
C GLU A 404 -19.65 -30.61 -11.55
N GLU A 405 -20.79 -30.08 -11.08
CA GLU A 405 -21.21 -28.71 -11.41
C GLU A 405 -20.16 -27.68 -10.95
N MET A 406 -19.64 -27.81 -9.72
CA MET A 406 -18.60 -26.90 -9.20
C MET A 406 -17.31 -27.00 -10.02
N LYS A 407 -16.92 -28.20 -10.45
CA LYS A 407 -15.77 -28.39 -11.35
C LYS A 407 -16.00 -27.68 -12.69
N CYS A 408 -17.18 -27.84 -13.29
CA CYS A 408 -17.53 -27.15 -14.54
C CYS A 408 -17.52 -25.63 -14.41
N ILE A 409 -17.97 -25.08 -13.28
CA ILE A 409 -17.83 -23.65 -13.00
C ILE A 409 -16.36 -23.25 -13.10
N TYR A 410 -15.47 -23.97 -12.42
CA TYR A 410 -14.05 -23.67 -12.42
C TYR A 410 -13.38 -23.80 -13.78
N ASP A 411 -13.69 -24.86 -14.52
CA ASP A 411 -13.10 -25.07 -15.85
C ASP A 411 -13.52 -23.94 -16.81
N LYS A 412 -14.75 -23.44 -16.68
CA LYS A 412 -15.22 -22.28 -17.44
C LYS A 412 -14.40 -21.02 -17.13
N PHE A 413 -14.23 -20.69 -15.86
CA PHE A 413 -13.45 -19.50 -15.46
C PHE A 413 -11.95 -19.66 -15.73
N GLY A 414 -11.41 -20.87 -15.58
CA GLY A 414 -10.05 -21.21 -15.98
C GLY A 414 -9.83 -21.01 -17.47
N ALA A 415 -10.79 -21.42 -18.31
CA ALA A 415 -10.77 -21.18 -19.74
C ALA A 415 -10.82 -19.68 -20.09
N GLU A 416 -11.68 -18.90 -19.43
CA GLU A 416 -11.77 -17.44 -19.62
C GLU A 416 -10.48 -16.73 -19.20
N TYR A 417 -9.90 -17.11 -18.05
CA TYR A 417 -8.61 -16.61 -17.58
C TYR A 417 -7.47 -16.97 -18.56
N TYR A 418 -7.49 -18.19 -19.11
CA TYR A 418 -6.53 -18.60 -20.13
C TYR A 418 -6.63 -17.72 -21.37
N GLN A 419 -7.83 -17.50 -21.92
CA GLN A 419 -7.97 -16.68 -23.13
C GLN A 419 -7.43 -15.26 -22.95
N THR A 420 -7.62 -14.67 -21.76
CA THR A 420 -7.09 -13.34 -21.44
C THR A 420 -5.60 -13.34 -21.11
N SER A 421 -5.04 -14.47 -20.66
CA SER A 421 -3.65 -14.60 -20.22
C SER A 421 -2.75 -15.43 -21.16
N LYS A 422 -3.27 -15.90 -22.30
CA LYS A 422 -2.59 -16.84 -23.20
C LYS A 422 -1.22 -16.35 -23.66
N HIS A 423 -1.13 -15.08 -24.05
CA HIS A 423 0.14 -14.50 -24.48
C HIS A 423 1.20 -14.51 -23.38
N PHE A 424 0.81 -14.17 -22.14
CA PHE A 424 1.71 -14.22 -20.99
C PHE A 424 2.13 -15.65 -20.65
N TYR A 425 1.23 -16.62 -20.83
CA TYR A 425 1.56 -18.04 -20.65
C TYR A 425 2.60 -18.50 -21.67
N GLU A 426 2.39 -18.22 -22.96
CA GLU A 426 3.33 -18.60 -24.03
C GLU A 426 4.71 -17.99 -23.81
N MET A 427 4.79 -16.71 -23.43
CA MET A 427 6.04 -16.05 -23.07
C MET A 427 6.74 -16.74 -21.89
N ARG A 428 6.00 -17.07 -20.82
CA ARG A 428 6.58 -17.71 -19.62
C ARG A 428 7.04 -19.13 -19.90
N LYS A 429 6.33 -19.88 -20.74
CA LYS A 429 6.76 -21.21 -21.20
C LYS A 429 8.07 -21.10 -21.99
N GLN A 430 8.22 -20.11 -22.85
CA GLN A 430 9.48 -19.89 -23.57
C GLN A 430 10.63 -19.58 -22.60
N SER A 431 10.44 -18.68 -21.63
CA SER A 431 11.45 -18.40 -20.60
C SER A 431 11.83 -19.66 -19.81
N PHE A 432 10.87 -20.55 -19.58
CA PHE A 432 11.12 -21.83 -18.91
C PHE A 432 12.03 -22.75 -19.73
N GLU A 433 11.78 -22.89 -21.04
CA GLU A 433 12.66 -23.65 -21.95
C GLU A 433 14.04 -23.00 -22.12
N GLU A 434 14.16 -21.69 -21.91
CA GLU A 434 15.44 -20.98 -21.86
C GLU A 434 16.25 -21.34 -20.62
N PHE A 435 15.62 -21.52 -19.45
CA PHE A 435 16.32 -21.93 -18.22
C PHE A 435 17.02 -23.29 -18.36
N ASP A 436 16.35 -24.28 -18.95
CA ASP A 436 16.93 -25.61 -19.17
C ASP A 436 18.17 -25.54 -20.08
N ARG A 437 18.07 -24.76 -21.17
CA ARG A 437 19.20 -24.53 -22.09
C ARG A 437 20.37 -23.80 -21.42
N GLU A 438 20.07 -22.83 -20.56
CA GLU A 438 21.10 -22.05 -19.88
C GLU A 438 21.81 -22.87 -18.79
N ILE A 439 21.08 -23.73 -18.07
CA ILE A 439 21.67 -24.74 -17.18
C ILE A 439 22.60 -25.66 -17.94
N MET A 440 22.16 -26.21 -19.08
CA MET A 440 23.00 -27.11 -19.90
C MET A 440 24.29 -26.43 -20.38
N ARG A 441 24.22 -25.16 -20.80
CA ARG A 441 25.41 -24.40 -21.21
C ARG A 441 26.39 -24.19 -20.07
N TYR A 442 25.87 -23.82 -18.89
CA TYR A 442 26.67 -23.66 -17.68
C TYR A 442 27.33 -24.97 -17.25
N GLU A 443 26.61 -26.09 -17.28
CA GLU A 443 27.18 -27.39 -16.89
C GLU A 443 28.27 -27.87 -17.87
N GLN A 444 28.16 -27.50 -19.15
CA GLN A 444 29.15 -27.88 -20.17
C GLN A 444 30.40 -26.99 -20.15
N ASN A 445 30.25 -25.69 -19.89
CA ASN A 445 31.36 -24.72 -19.91
C ASN A 445 31.24 -23.75 -18.70
N PRO A 446 31.39 -24.24 -17.46
CA PRO A 446 31.18 -23.43 -16.25
C PRO A 446 32.17 -22.26 -16.12
N GLU A 447 33.32 -22.34 -16.78
CA GLU A 447 34.35 -21.30 -16.87
C GLU A 447 33.89 -20.04 -17.64
N ASP A 448 32.89 -20.16 -18.51
CA ASP A 448 32.32 -19.01 -19.23
C ASP A 448 31.43 -18.13 -18.33
N TYR A 449 31.04 -18.67 -17.17
CA TYR A 449 30.14 -18.05 -16.20
C TYR A 449 30.92 -17.61 -14.96
N THR A 450 31.81 -16.64 -15.15
CA THR A 450 32.58 -16.03 -14.05
C THR A 450 31.86 -14.83 -13.44
N GLU A 451 31.16 -14.04 -14.25
CA GLU A 451 30.46 -12.83 -13.80
C GLU A 451 29.33 -13.13 -12.81
N ARG A 452 29.22 -12.33 -11.76
CA ARG A 452 28.19 -12.45 -10.70
C ARG A 452 26.77 -12.54 -11.28
N LEU A 453 26.41 -11.64 -12.19
CA LEU A 453 25.05 -11.57 -12.76
C LEU A 453 24.69 -12.84 -13.52
N LYS A 454 25.61 -13.36 -14.34
CA LYS A 454 25.43 -14.63 -15.04
C LYS A 454 25.24 -15.80 -14.06
N LEU A 455 26.01 -15.84 -12.97
CA LEU A 455 25.82 -16.86 -11.94
C LEU A 455 24.46 -16.72 -11.24
N ILE A 456 23.93 -15.51 -11.05
CA ILE A 456 22.58 -15.30 -10.50
C ILE A 456 21.51 -15.83 -11.44
N GLU A 457 21.65 -15.59 -12.75
CA GLU A 457 20.76 -16.15 -13.77
C GLU A 457 20.74 -17.68 -13.70
N ILE A 458 21.92 -18.31 -13.53
CA ILE A 458 22.02 -19.76 -13.34
C ILE A 458 21.38 -20.23 -12.02
N ALA A 459 21.59 -19.53 -10.91
CA ALA A 459 20.95 -19.86 -9.63
C ALA A 459 19.41 -19.79 -9.75
N HIS A 460 18.91 -18.75 -10.43
CA HIS A 460 17.49 -18.58 -10.72
C HIS A 460 16.94 -19.66 -11.67
N ALA A 461 17.72 -20.08 -12.67
CA ALA A 461 17.36 -21.18 -13.55
C ALA A 461 17.23 -22.50 -12.78
N TYR A 462 18.24 -22.89 -11.98
CA TYR A 462 18.16 -24.09 -11.13
C TYR A 462 16.98 -24.02 -10.17
N PHE A 463 16.76 -22.85 -9.56
CA PHE A 463 15.67 -22.63 -8.62
C PHE A 463 14.33 -22.85 -9.32
N SER A 464 14.13 -22.22 -10.50
CA SER A 464 12.92 -22.34 -11.30
C SER A 464 12.66 -23.77 -11.78
N MET A 465 13.72 -24.56 -11.95
CA MET A 465 13.65 -25.98 -12.33
C MET A 465 13.44 -26.94 -11.14
N GLY A 466 13.43 -26.42 -9.92
CA GLY A 466 13.22 -27.18 -8.69
C GLY A 466 14.49 -27.79 -8.07
N ASP A 467 15.68 -27.48 -8.59
CA ASP A 467 16.96 -28.02 -8.09
C ASP A 467 17.54 -27.12 -6.99
N LEU A 468 16.99 -27.27 -5.78
CA LEU A 468 17.34 -26.46 -4.62
C LEU A 468 18.77 -26.67 -4.11
N GLU A 469 19.37 -27.83 -4.36
CA GLU A 469 20.73 -28.12 -3.94
C GLU A 469 21.71 -27.35 -4.83
N LYS A 470 21.56 -27.44 -6.15
CA LYS A 470 22.39 -26.67 -7.09
C LYS A 470 22.15 -25.17 -6.98
N THR A 471 20.93 -24.72 -6.71
CA THR A 471 20.68 -23.30 -6.40
C THR A 471 21.52 -22.83 -5.22
N GLU A 472 21.56 -23.60 -4.12
CA GLU A 472 22.35 -23.25 -2.94
C GLU A 472 23.85 -23.24 -3.24
N GLU A 473 24.34 -24.23 -3.99
CA GLU A 473 25.74 -24.30 -4.42
C GLU A 473 26.17 -23.07 -5.24
N VAL A 474 25.34 -22.64 -6.18
CA VAL A 474 25.63 -21.46 -7.02
C VAL A 474 25.59 -20.18 -6.17
N TYR A 475 24.61 -20.01 -5.28
CA TYR A 475 24.61 -18.85 -4.38
C TYR A 475 25.80 -18.84 -3.41
N ALA A 476 26.19 -20.01 -2.90
CA ALA A 476 27.39 -20.13 -2.06
C ALA A 476 28.66 -19.77 -2.84
N LYS A 477 28.78 -20.21 -4.11
CA LYS A 477 29.86 -19.81 -5.02
C LYS A 477 29.88 -18.31 -5.28
N ILE A 478 28.71 -17.70 -5.54
CA ILE A 478 28.57 -16.24 -5.69
C ILE A 478 29.06 -15.53 -4.43
N LEU A 479 28.59 -15.95 -3.26
CA LEU A 479 28.98 -15.32 -1.99
C LEU A 479 30.48 -15.43 -1.71
N GLN A 480 31.10 -16.58 -2.04
CA GLN A 480 32.54 -16.78 -1.90
C GLN A 480 33.36 -15.87 -2.82
N ASN A 481 32.94 -15.74 -4.08
CA ASN A 481 33.67 -14.97 -5.10
C ASN A 481 33.38 -13.47 -5.03
N TYR A 482 32.17 -13.10 -4.61
CA TYR A 482 31.61 -11.76 -4.64
C TYR A 482 30.88 -11.49 -3.32
N ASN A 483 31.61 -11.40 -2.22
CA ASN A 483 31.05 -11.11 -0.90
C ASN A 483 30.59 -9.64 -0.79
N SER A 484 29.58 -9.27 -1.59
CA SER A 484 28.95 -7.95 -1.65
C SER A 484 27.63 -7.96 -0.87
N PRO A 485 27.06 -6.79 -0.52
CA PRO A 485 25.75 -6.68 0.12
C PRO A 485 24.65 -7.44 -0.65
N GLU A 486 24.64 -7.37 -1.98
CA GLU A 486 23.65 -8.01 -2.85
C GLU A 486 23.79 -9.54 -2.81
N SER A 487 25.02 -10.07 -2.84
CA SER A 487 25.24 -11.52 -2.71
C SER A 487 24.84 -12.05 -1.32
N ASN A 488 25.08 -11.26 -0.27
CA ASN A 488 24.57 -11.57 1.07
C ASN A 488 23.03 -11.55 1.08
N PHE A 489 22.41 -10.59 0.38
CA PHE A 489 20.96 -10.50 0.27
C PHE A 489 20.38 -11.71 -0.45
N ASP A 490 20.87 -12.02 -1.65
CA ASP A 490 20.37 -13.11 -2.50
C ASP A 490 20.43 -14.46 -1.76
N TYR A 491 21.58 -14.76 -1.16
CA TYR A 491 21.76 -16.01 -0.41
C TYR A 491 20.94 -16.03 0.88
N GLY A 492 20.92 -14.92 1.63
CA GLY A 492 20.10 -14.80 2.84
C GLY A 492 18.61 -14.96 2.54
N ALA A 493 18.12 -14.38 1.44
CA ALA A 493 16.73 -14.49 1.01
C ALA A 493 16.37 -15.92 0.61
N PHE A 494 17.24 -16.60 -0.13
CA PHE A 494 17.09 -18.01 -0.45
C PHE A 494 16.99 -18.87 0.82
N LEU A 495 17.90 -18.69 1.77
CA LEU A 495 17.90 -19.42 3.04
C LEU A 495 16.60 -19.21 3.83
N LEU A 496 16.16 -17.96 3.99
CA LEU A 496 14.96 -17.65 4.80
C LEU A 496 13.65 -18.06 4.11
N THR A 497 13.52 -17.83 2.81
CA THR A 497 12.25 -18.02 2.10
C THR A 497 12.06 -19.44 1.61
N VAL A 498 13.13 -20.12 1.18
CA VAL A 498 13.09 -21.44 0.56
C VAL A 498 13.50 -22.52 1.56
N LYS A 499 14.70 -22.40 2.14
CA LYS A 499 15.24 -23.42 3.07
C LYS A 499 14.65 -23.31 4.49
N LYS A 500 14.02 -22.18 4.82
CA LYS A 500 13.51 -21.83 6.15
C LYS A 500 14.60 -21.89 7.22
N ASP A 501 15.79 -21.40 6.87
CA ASP A 501 17.00 -21.48 7.67
C ASP A 501 17.35 -20.11 8.28
N GLU A 502 17.47 -20.08 9.61
CA GLU A 502 17.75 -18.85 10.38
C GLU A 502 19.12 -18.23 10.07
N ARG A 503 20.07 -19.01 9.55
CA ARG A 503 21.39 -18.47 9.11
C ARG A 503 21.24 -17.33 8.12
N GLY A 504 20.15 -17.32 7.34
CA GLY A 504 19.84 -16.24 6.41
C GLY A 504 19.63 -14.88 7.10
N VAL A 505 19.25 -14.83 8.38
CA VAL A 505 19.03 -13.58 9.12
C VAL A 505 20.31 -12.74 9.17
N ASP A 506 21.44 -13.37 9.48
CA ASP A 506 22.73 -12.68 9.59
C ASP A 506 23.20 -12.15 8.23
N TYR A 507 22.96 -12.92 7.16
CA TYR A 507 23.26 -12.48 5.79
C TYR A 507 22.41 -11.27 5.38
N ILE A 508 21.12 -11.27 5.70
CA ILE A 508 20.26 -10.10 5.42
C ILE A 508 20.70 -8.88 6.25
N TYR A 509 21.04 -9.04 7.53
CA TYR A 509 21.55 -7.89 8.31
C TYR A 509 22.86 -7.31 7.74
N LYS A 510 23.77 -8.18 7.26
CA LYS A 510 24.99 -7.74 6.56
C LYS A 510 24.67 -7.01 5.26
N ALA A 511 23.72 -7.52 4.48
CA ALA A 511 23.27 -6.86 3.25
C ALA A 511 22.70 -5.46 3.52
N MET A 512 21.94 -5.30 4.61
CA MET A 512 21.35 -4.02 5.04
C MET A 512 22.36 -3.00 5.59
N GLU A 513 23.66 -3.32 5.62
CA GLU A 513 24.70 -2.31 5.73
C GLU A 513 24.69 -1.38 4.52
N ASN A 514 24.31 -1.89 3.32
CA ASN A 514 23.94 -1.08 2.16
C ASN A 514 22.53 -0.49 2.37
N GLU A 515 22.41 0.84 2.35
CA GLU A 515 21.15 1.58 2.54
C GLU A 515 20.07 1.19 1.52
N ASN A 516 20.45 0.78 0.31
CA ASN A 516 19.52 0.43 -0.76
C ASN A 516 18.76 -0.88 -0.52
N LEU A 517 19.35 -1.80 0.27
CA LEU A 517 18.78 -3.11 0.59
C LEU A 517 18.02 -3.10 1.93
N VAL A 518 17.95 -1.96 2.60
CA VAL A 518 17.35 -1.85 3.93
C VAL A 518 15.84 -2.08 3.90
N ASP A 519 15.13 -1.51 2.93
CA ASP A 519 13.67 -1.66 2.86
C ASP A 519 13.27 -3.10 2.52
N ASP A 520 13.93 -3.71 1.53
CA ASP A 520 13.71 -5.12 1.16
C ASP A 520 14.09 -6.07 2.30
N GLY A 521 15.23 -5.80 2.97
CA GLY A 521 15.66 -6.55 4.15
C GLY A 521 14.66 -6.45 5.31
N PHE A 522 14.07 -5.27 5.53
CA PHE A 522 13.00 -5.10 6.52
C PHE A 522 11.72 -5.86 6.16
N GLU A 523 11.34 -5.91 4.89
CA GLU A 523 10.18 -6.67 4.46
C GLU A 523 10.42 -8.17 4.70
N LEU A 524 11.56 -8.68 4.23
CA LEU A 524 11.94 -10.08 4.31
C LEU A 524 12.08 -10.58 5.76
N LEU A 525 12.88 -9.91 6.59
CA LEU A 525 13.06 -10.29 8.00
C LEU A 525 11.76 -10.17 8.79
N GLY A 526 11.01 -9.09 8.54
CA GLY A 526 9.71 -8.88 9.19
C GLY A 526 8.73 -10.00 8.88
N LYS A 527 8.63 -10.42 7.60
CA LYS A 527 7.81 -11.54 7.18
C LYS A 527 8.31 -12.86 7.78
N TYR A 528 9.62 -13.11 7.76
CA TYR A 528 10.22 -14.33 8.33
C TYR A 528 9.87 -14.50 9.81
N PHE A 529 10.19 -13.52 10.66
CA PHE A 529 9.94 -13.63 12.10
C PHE A 529 8.45 -13.76 12.45
N ILE A 530 7.58 -13.04 11.72
CA ILE A 530 6.12 -13.16 11.90
C ILE A 530 5.64 -14.57 11.57
N LEU A 531 6.14 -15.17 10.48
CA LEU A 531 5.71 -16.50 10.02
C LEU A 531 6.36 -17.64 10.81
N SER A 532 7.58 -17.47 11.31
CA SER A 532 8.27 -18.46 12.13
C SER A 532 7.72 -18.57 13.54
N GLY A 533 7.10 -17.50 14.06
CA GLY A 533 6.63 -17.46 15.44
C GLY A 533 7.72 -17.06 16.44
N ASP A 534 8.87 -16.56 15.99
CA ASP A 534 9.98 -16.16 16.85
C ASP A 534 9.75 -14.75 17.43
N GLU A 535 9.13 -14.71 18.61
CA GLU A 535 8.80 -13.46 19.32
C GLU A 535 10.05 -12.66 19.68
N VAL A 536 11.09 -13.34 20.19
CA VAL A 536 12.34 -12.67 20.62
C VAL A 536 13.08 -12.08 19.43
N GLY A 537 13.17 -12.82 18.32
CA GLY A 537 13.74 -12.32 17.07
C GLY A 537 12.93 -11.16 16.50
N TYR A 538 11.60 -11.24 16.51
CA TYR A 538 10.73 -10.16 16.02
C TYR A 538 10.87 -8.86 16.82
N GLU A 539 11.01 -8.96 18.15
CA GLU A 539 11.23 -7.79 19.01
C GLU A 539 12.57 -7.11 18.72
N LYS A 540 13.66 -7.90 18.65
CA LYS A 540 14.99 -7.39 18.28
C LYS A 540 15.00 -6.75 16.90
N PHE A 541 14.35 -7.40 15.93
CA PHE A 541 14.18 -6.87 14.58
C PHE A 541 13.45 -5.52 14.60
N CYS A 542 12.36 -5.40 15.38
CA CYS A 542 11.62 -4.15 15.51
C CYS A 542 12.50 -3.02 16.10
N GLU A 543 13.35 -3.33 17.08
CA GLU A 543 14.29 -2.36 17.65
C GLU A 543 15.33 -1.91 16.64
N TYR A 544 16.01 -2.87 15.98
CA TYR A 544 16.97 -2.60 14.91
C TYR A 544 16.35 -1.74 13.80
N LYS A 545 15.18 -2.15 13.30
CA LYS A 545 14.44 -1.46 12.24
C LYS A 545 14.10 -0.02 12.60
N ASN A 546 13.83 0.27 13.87
CA ASN A 546 13.58 1.64 14.31
C ASN A 546 14.86 2.46 14.41
N GLY A 547 15.96 1.88 14.90
CA GLY A 547 17.26 2.54 14.96
C GLY A 547 17.80 2.90 13.56
N LYS A 548 17.84 1.93 12.66
CA LYS A 548 18.36 2.10 11.28
C LYS A 548 17.54 3.10 10.46
N MET A 549 16.21 3.15 10.63
CA MET A 549 15.37 4.15 9.96
C MET A 549 15.57 5.57 10.48
N ASP A 550 15.81 5.74 11.78
CA ASP A 550 16.14 7.04 12.34
C ASP A 550 17.52 7.52 11.85
N GLU A 551 18.47 6.60 11.66
CA GLU A 551 19.77 6.86 11.03
C GLU A 551 19.63 7.30 9.58
N ILE A 552 18.96 6.52 8.73
CA ILE A 552 18.80 6.81 7.29
C ILE A 552 18.07 8.13 7.06
N ILE A 553 16.94 8.37 7.74
CA ILE A 553 16.14 9.59 7.53
C ILE A 553 16.80 10.81 8.19
N GLY A 554 17.51 10.60 9.30
CA GLY A 554 18.40 11.62 9.86
C GLY A 554 19.49 12.00 8.86
N GLY A 555 20.12 11.00 8.24
CA GLY A 555 21.13 11.14 7.20
C GLY A 555 20.62 11.86 5.96
N PHE A 556 19.52 11.43 5.36
CA PHE A 556 18.99 11.95 4.10
C PHE A 556 18.53 13.41 4.21
N ALA A 557 17.80 13.77 5.26
CA ALA A 557 17.40 15.16 5.50
C ALA A 557 18.61 16.08 5.78
N ASP A 558 19.64 15.53 6.43
CA ASP A 558 20.88 16.27 6.71
C ASP A 558 21.84 16.33 5.50
N ARG A 559 21.82 15.34 4.58
CA ARG A 559 22.53 15.35 3.27
C ARG A 559 21.99 16.47 2.39
N ILE A 560 20.67 16.52 2.17
CA ILE A 560 20.01 17.50 1.27
C ILE A 560 20.10 18.96 1.77
N LEU A 561 20.09 19.18 3.09
CA LEU A 561 20.05 20.55 3.66
C LEU A 561 21.43 21.20 3.85
N ASN A 562 22.52 20.42 3.95
CA ASN A 562 23.88 20.95 4.11
C ASN A 562 24.67 21.07 2.79
N GLU A 563 24.37 20.24 1.79
CA GLU A 563 25.05 20.25 0.50
C GLU A 563 24.92 21.59 -0.22
N ARG A 564 23.80 22.31 -0.05
CA ARG A 564 23.57 23.62 -0.68
C ARG A 564 24.56 24.72 -0.26
N LYS A 565 25.39 24.52 0.77
CA LYS A 565 26.27 25.57 1.32
C LYS A 565 27.75 25.19 1.48
N LYS A 566 28.17 23.96 1.15
CA LYS A 566 29.54 23.47 1.47
C LYS A 566 30.18 22.54 0.43
N LEU A 567 29.84 22.71 -0.85
CA LEU A 567 30.50 21.94 -1.91
C LEU A 567 31.96 22.37 -2.07
N LYS A 568 32.83 21.38 -2.32
CA LYS A 568 34.26 21.56 -2.60
C LYS A 568 34.64 20.79 -3.87
N SER A 569 35.80 21.14 -4.42
CA SER A 569 36.45 20.33 -5.46
C SER A 569 36.55 18.88 -5.00
N ILE A 570 36.31 17.96 -5.92
CA ILE A 570 36.36 16.53 -5.63
C ILE A 570 37.73 16.13 -5.07
N SER A 571 37.74 15.36 -3.98
CA SER A 571 38.96 14.84 -3.34
C SER A 571 39.22 13.36 -3.61
N LEU A 572 38.38 12.75 -4.45
CA LEU A 572 38.57 11.38 -4.91
C LEU A 572 39.90 11.27 -5.66
N ASP A 573 40.59 10.13 -5.53
CA ASP A 573 41.84 9.88 -6.23
C ASP A 573 41.65 10.03 -7.75
N GLU A 574 42.61 10.66 -8.43
CA GLU A 574 42.49 11.00 -9.84
C GLU A 574 42.37 9.75 -10.73
N GLY A 575 43.04 8.64 -10.36
CA GLY A 575 42.90 7.36 -11.06
C GLY A 575 41.49 6.81 -10.95
N VAL A 576 40.95 6.74 -9.73
CA VAL A 576 39.59 6.23 -9.46
C VAL A 576 38.52 7.14 -10.09
N LEU A 577 38.72 8.46 -10.05
CA LEU A 577 37.79 9.40 -10.68
C LEU A 577 37.76 9.21 -12.20
N ASN A 578 38.93 9.05 -12.83
CA ASN A 578 39.00 8.81 -14.27
C ASN A 578 38.37 7.48 -14.66
N GLU A 579 38.56 6.41 -13.87
CA GLU A 579 37.87 5.12 -14.08
C GLU A 579 36.35 5.27 -14.02
N ILE A 580 35.82 5.97 -13.00
CA ILE A 580 34.38 6.24 -12.89
C ILE A 580 33.90 7.01 -14.12
N ILE A 581 34.57 8.12 -14.48
CA ILE A 581 34.17 8.93 -15.64
C ILE A 581 34.22 8.14 -16.94
N GLU A 582 35.24 7.30 -17.15
CA GLU A 582 35.37 6.46 -18.34
C GLU A 582 34.21 5.47 -18.43
N VAL A 583 33.83 4.83 -17.33
CA VAL A 583 32.70 3.89 -17.30
C VAL A 583 31.37 4.64 -17.54
N LEU A 584 31.15 5.78 -16.89
CA LEU A 584 29.94 6.58 -17.07
C LEU A 584 29.82 7.12 -18.50
N THR A 585 30.92 7.53 -19.14
CA THR A 585 30.91 8.04 -20.51
C THR A 585 30.68 6.96 -21.57
N LYS A 586 30.68 5.66 -21.22
CA LYS A 586 30.24 4.60 -22.14
C LYS A 586 28.75 4.66 -22.47
N ASP A 587 27.95 5.33 -21.64
CA ASP A 587 26.52 5.52 -21.90
C ASP A 587 26.29 6.66 -22.91
N ASP A 588 25.80 6.31 -24.11
CA ASP A 588 25.48 7.22 -25.23
C ASP A 588 24.43 8.27 -24.93
N ASN A 589 23.63 8.03 -23.90
CA ASN A 589 22.64 8.97 -23.46
C ASN A 589 23.23 10.07 -22.55
N ILE A 590 24.41 9.87 -21.95
CA ILE A 590 25.04 10.88 -21.09
C ILE A 590 25.77 11.92 -21.94
N SER A 591 25.44 13.18 -21.71
CA SER A 591 26.03 14.34 -22.39
C SER A 591 27.08 15.06 -21.56
N GLU A 592 26.85 15.19 -20.25
CA GLU A 592 27.74 15.91 -19.35
C GLU A 592 27.73 15.23 -17.98
N ILE A 593 28.89 15.19 -17.33
CA ILE A 593 29.07 14.69 -15.96
C ILE A 593 29.72 15.79 -15.13
N TYR A 594 29.21 15.96 -13.91
CA TYR A 594 29.66 16.94 -12.94
C TYR A 594 29.99 16.23 -11.64
N CYS A 595 31.17 16.49 -11.08
CA CYS A 595 31.62 15.83 -9.84
C CYS A 595 32.07 16.83 -8.78
N ALA A 596 31.73 16.58 -7.51
CA ALA A 596 32.19 17.37 -6.37
C ALA A 596 32.14 16.61 -5.04
N ASP A 597 32.81 17.18 -4.04
CA ASP A 597 32.69 16.75 -2.65
C ASP A 597 31.55 17.47 -1.94
N GLY A 598 30.67 16.68 -1.32
CA GLY A 598 29.75 17.06 -0.27
C GLY A 598 30.30 16.72 1.12
N LYS A 599 29.73 17.35 2.15
CA LYS A 599 29.94 16.95 3.54
C LYS A 599 28.62 16.65 4.21
N ALA A 600 28.47 15.43 4.72
CA ALA A 600 27.41 15.08 5.65
C ALA A 600 27.57 15.84 6.98
N LYS A 601 26.49 15.96 7.77
CA LYS A 601 26.59 16.51 9.15
C LYS A 601 27.48 15.69 10.08
N SER A 602 27.62 14.38 9.81
CA SER A 602 28.54 13.49 10.52
C SER A 602 30.01 13.86 10.30
N GLY A 603 30.31 14.73 9.33
CA GLY A 603 31.67 15.10 8.93
C GLY A 603 32.25 14.21 7.82
N LYS A 604 31.58 13.10 7.48
CA LYS A 604 31.95 12.20 6.38
C LYS A 604 31.82 12.90 5.02
N THR A 605 32.79 12.65 4.15
CA THR A 605 32.80 13.15 2.76
C THR A 605 31.85 12.28 1.93
N ILE A 606 31.03 12.94 1.10
CA ILE A 606 30.14 12.30 0.12
C ILE A 606 30.58 12.77 -1.26
N PHE A 607 30.67 11.87 -2.23
CA PHE A 607 31.05 12.19 -3.60
C PHE A 607 29.81 12.33 -4.47
N LEU A 608 29.56 13.55 -4.93
CA LEU A 608 28.39 13.91 -5.70
C LEU A 608 28.70 13.77 -7.19
N PHE A 609 27.88 12.99 -7.88
CA PHE A 609 27.89 12.87 -9.33
C PHE A 609 26.58 13.45 -9.86
N ALA A 610 26.63 14.35 -10.83
CA ALA A 610 25.45 14.83 -11.52
C ALA A 610 25.58 14.62 -13.03
N ILE A 611 24.55 14.06 -13.65
CA ILE A 611 24.54 13.72 -15.06
C ILE A 611 23.49 14.53 -15.82
N ALA A 612 23.83 14.97 -17.02
CA ALA A 612 22.90 15.52 -17.99
C ALA A 612 22.75 14.54 -19.15
N VAL A 613 21.52 14.27 -19.60
CA VAL A 613 21.23 13.28 -20.65
C VAL A 613 20.75 13.94 -21.96
N ARG A 614 21.00 13.26 -23.09
CA ARG A 614 20.61 13.70 -24.43
C ARG A 614 19.13 13.39 -24.70
N ASN A 615 18.73 12.13 -24.51
CA ASN A 615 17.35 11.67 -24.62
C ASN A 615 16.67 11.74 -23.26
N LYS A 616 15.55 12.47 -23.21
CA LYS A 616 14.81 12.79 -21.99
C LYS A 616 13.44 12.10 -21.91
N THR A 617 13.19 11.14 -22.78
CA THR A 617 12.06 10.22 -22.60
C THR A 617 12.20 9.52 -21.25
N GLU A 618 11.09 9.30 -20.55
CA GLU A 618 11.08 8.75 -19.19
C GLU A 618 11.84 7.43 -19.10
N ASP A 619 11.60 6.50 -20.04
CA ASP A 619 12.26 5.20 -20.10
C ASP A 619 13.78 5.31 -20.27
N ALA A 620 14.24 6.03 -21.31
CA ALA A 620 15.68 6.20 -21.57
C ALA A 620 16.42 6.96 -20.44
N PHE A 621 15.75 7.92 -19.79
CA PHE A 621 16.33 8.61 -18.64
C PHE A 621 16.44 7.67 -17.42
N PHE A 622 15.40 6.87 -17.17
CA PHE A 622 15.38 5.92 -16.07
C PHE A 622 16.42 4.81 -16.25
N GLU A 623 16.53 4.22 -17.43
CA GLU A 623 17.54 3.20 -17.76
C GLU A 623 18.98 3.73 -17.56
N THR A 624 19.26 4.95 -18.05
CA THR A 624 20.57 5.58 -17.85
C THR A 624 20.80 5.88 -16.36
N TYR A 625 19.80 6.38 -15.64
CA TYR A 625 19.95 6.69 -14.22
C TYR A 625 20.18 5.42 -13.37
N GLU A 626 19.42 4.35 -13.59
CA GLU A 626 19.61 3.06 -12.91
C GLU A 626 20.97 2.44 -13.21
N ARG A 627 21.44 2.50 -14.46
CA ARG A 627 22.75 1.97 -14.84
C ARG A 627 23.88 2.73 -14.15
N VAL A 628 23.83 4.06 -14.19
CA VAL A 628 24.84 4.93 -13.56
C VAL A 628 24.82 4.75 -12.04
N PHE A 629 23.63 4.66 -11.45
CA PHE A 629 23.47 4.38 -10.03
C PHE A 629 24.06 3.03 -9.67
N SER A 630 23.73 1.98 -10.43
CA SER A 630 24.26 0.63 -10.27
C SER A 630 25.78 0.59 -10.34
N ILE A 631 26.42 1.30 -11.28
CA ILE A 631 27.89 1.36 -11.35
C ILE A 631 28.48 2.05 -10.12
N LEU A 632 27.98 3.25 -9.78
CA LEU A 632 28.49 4.04 -8.66
C LEU A 632 28.29 3.33 -7.30
N ASP A 633 27.22 2.55 -7.17
CA ASP A 633 26.87 1.84 -5.95
C ASP A 633 27.53 0.45 -5.87
N ASN A 634 27.52 -0.33 -6.96
CA ASN A 634 28.02 -1.71 -6.94
C ASN A 634 29.54 -1.79 -7.13
N GLU A 635 30.12 -1.01 -8.04
CA GLU A 635 31.56 -1.07 -8.33
C GLU A 635 32.36 -0.12 -7.41
N TYR A 636 31.72 0.99 -6.99
CA TYR A 636 32.35 2.04 -6.20
C TYR A 636 31.69 2.31 -4.84
N GLY A 637 30.79 1.43 -4.36
CA GLY A 637 30.03 1.59 -3.11
C GLY A 637 30.85 1.66 -1.81
N LYS A 638 32.17 1.43 -1.86
CA LYS A 638 33.09 1.77 -0.77
C LYS A 638 33.19 3.29 -0.52
N TYR A 639 32.77 4.10 -1.49
CA TYR A 639 32.64 5.54 -1.40
C TYR A 639 31.17 5.92 -1.23
N ASP A 640 30.86 6.86 -0.33
CA ASP A 640 29.49 7.38 -0.23
C ASP A 640 29.22 8.26 -1.45
N THR A 641 28.64 7.68 -2.51
CA THR A 641 28.31 8.40 -3.73
C THR A 641 26.86 8.88 -3.71
N PHE A 642 26.55 9.93 -4.49
CA PHE A 642 25.18 10.42 -4.64
C PHE A 642 24.96 10.95 -6.05
N LEU A 643 23.93 10.42 -6.72
CA LEU A 643 23.63 10.70 -8.13
C LEU A 643 22.50 11.72 -8.29
N LEU A 644 22.74 12.77 -9.07
CA LEU A 644 21.78 13.84 -9.38
C LEU A 644 21.50 13.92 -10.87
N SER A 645 20.25 14.19 -11.24
CA SER A 645 19.88 14.57 -12.61
C SER A 645 19.89 16.09 -12.77
N VAL A 646 20.64 16.56 -13.77
CA VAL A 646 20.76 18.00 -14.11
C VAL A 646 19.58 18.49 -14.97
N ASP A 647 18.79 17.58 -15.54
CA ASP A 647 17.72 17.89 -16.48
C ASP A 647 16.35 18.18 -15.83
N ASN A 648 16.21 17.91 -14.54
CA ASN A 648 15.05 18.36 -13.76
C ASN A 648 15.10 19.89 -13.58
N GLU A 649 14.05 20.62 -13.97
CA GLU A 649 13.99 22.08 -13.98
C GLU A 649 14.30 22.73 -12.61
N LYS A 650 13.96 22.04 -11.51
CA LYS A 650 14.23 22.46 -10.13
C LYS A 650 15.70 22.24 -9.74
N THR A 651 16.32 21.16 -10.25
CA THR A 651 17.72 20.80 -10.03
C THR A 651 18.65 21.58 -10.95
N ARG A 652 18.20 21.96 -12.14
CA ARG A 652 18.94 22.72 -13.16
C ARG A 652 19.31 24.12 -12.69
N LYS A 653 18.46 24.79 -11.92
CA LYS A 653 18.77 26.09 -11.30
C LYS A 653 19.84 25.95 -10.21
N THR A 654 19.75 24.90 -9.40
CA THR A 654 20.73 24.57 -8.35
C THR A 654 22.08 24.19 -8.94
N VAL A 655 22.11 23.32 -9.96
CA VAL A 655 23.35 22.94 -10.66
C VAL A 655 23.94 24.13 -11.42
N LYS A 656 23.14 25.03 -12.03
CA LYS A 656 23.66 26.26 -12.66
C LYS A 656 24.29 27.24 -11.66
N GLU A 657 23.67 27.44 -10.49
CA GLU A 657 24.25 28.28 -9.41
C GLU A 657 25.52 27.65 -8.80
N ILE A 658 25.63 26.31 -8.86
CA ILE A 658 26.74 25.53 -8.33
C ILE A 658 27.92 25.42 -9.33
N VAL A 659 27.64 25.20 -10.62
CA VAL A 659 28.61 25.14 -11.73
C VAL A 659 29.21 26.51 -12.04
N ALA A 660 28.54 27.60 -11.67
CA ALA A 660 29.10 28.96 -11.72
C ALA A 660 30.15 29.24 -10.64
N SER A 661 30.40 28.30 -9.70
CA SER A 661 31.52 28.34 -8.77
C SER A 661 32.61 27.37 -9.24
N ASP A 662 33.90 27.76 -9.19
CA ASP A 662 35.08 26.99 -9.64
C ASP A 662 35.36 25.69 -8.84
N LYS A 663 34.32 24.99 -8.40
CA LYS A 663 34.37 23.89 -7.41
C LYS A 663 33.91 22.55 -7.97
N PHE A 664 33.58 22.47 -9.26
CA PHE A 664 33.17 21.23 -9.94
C PHE A 664 34.12 20.92 -11.09
N LEU A 665 34.50 19.64 -11.20
CA LEU A 665 35.11 19.13 -12.42
C LEU A 665 33.99 18.75 -13.39
N LYS A 666 34.04 19.35 -14.58
CA LYS A 666 33.09 19.10 -15.66
C LYS A 666 33.74 18.23 -16.71
N PHE A 667 33.12 17.09 -16.99
CA PHE A 667 33.50 16.23 -18.10
C PHE A 667 32.41 16.33 -19.16
N LYS A 668 32.81 16.75 -20.36
CA LYS A 668 31.96 16.64 -21.55
C LYS A 668 32.40 15.40 -22.29
N ARG A 669 31.43 14.63 -22.75
CA ARG A 669 31.70 13.59 -23.72
C ARG A 669 32.04 14.20 -25.08
#